data_AF-A0A3M1R9E7-F1
#
_entry.id   AF-A0A3M1R9E7-F1
#
_cell.length_a   1.000
_cell.length_b   1.000
_cell.length_c   1.000
_cell.angle_alpha   90.00
_cell.angle_beta   90.00
_cell.angle_gamma   90.00
#
_symmetry.space_group_name_H-M   'P 1'
#
loop_
_entity.id
_entity.type
_entity.pdbx_description
1 polymer ?
#
loop_
_entity_poly.entity_id
_entity_poly.type
_entity_poly.pdbx_seq_one_letter_code
_entity_poly.pdbx_strand_id
1 'polypeptide(L)'
;AEAQTLDAKLLEDDSEAEKVAEALRTIDGRIAENREQIATLESTIEHDRERIAELEADLDRYRKTLDSASRRAEGVESQRAETEKNVEEARREHQSLAARVAEEERVQTEMLERLDARRALYEQHRVDHWRAFNEALDLGKQITKLETHLDALDETRRRVAAEVDSLTEQETVVEEEQKRLAAALEQARQEAESASLAAEQAAAVVNDAEADLKRRREELASLREKRSALAERANILAELEERAEGVGPAVQSFLEQWKAGRLACGDHVHGMLADLMDVGLEAATLIDIVLGDKTQAVVVDEIEPLVDAVARGRMPLGGRITFLPIAGDAPDHSGKSTPEGVLGVLGPAVRFIDTSDAVRPLVTRLLGDLWIVENAACAMELRSRFPHLRWITLAGELLDAGGMFQAGPKTAGEGILSRRSMLRSLAEQLTRLDGELKQAGASLEKAETRQQQAREAHEQAALRRRETAQAAAEAERRLNEHQQRYDELRRRLQDARNQLEKTQREHETTAARLQALTAQKAEADRRCDALKKELDRLGDEIATLEEEFKQHAARTTESKVRLAKCEERLTGLEAQLRRFEQVREERRRELDEAGRSLAETEQRLAATREAVAQAEARAVELYDIKQQLENEAKDIIAQREAIAEQRRRRAAQIQEVRRKIHAFGRVDGFFQRVDLATHFLDLCRSPTPLLGDRLALRDDVFGLVFELL
;
A
#
# COMPACT_ATOMS: atom_id res chain seq x y z
N ALA A 1 -25.91 -23.02 -209.26
CA ALA A 1 -26.83 -23.47 -208.20
C ALA A 1 -26.14 -24.46 -207.25
N GLU A 2 -25.68 -25.63 -207.72
CA GLU A 2 -25.03 -26.66 -206.88
C GLU A 2 -23.76 -26.21 -206.12
N ALA A 3 -22.93 -25.34 -206.72
CA ALA A 3 -21.71 -24.86 -206.06
C ALA A 3 -21.97 -23.90 -204.87
N GLN A 4 -23.06 -23.12 -204.91
CA GLN A 4 -23.39 -22.16 -203.84
C GLN A 4 -23.94 -22.84 -202.58
N THR A 5 -24.50 -24.05 -202.70
CA THR A 5 -25.04 -24.80 -201.57
C THR A 5 -23.95 -25.54 -200.78
N LEU A 6 -22.81 -25.83 -201.42
CA LEU A 6 -21.68 -26.48 -200.78
C LEU A 6 -20.77 -25.50 -200.04
N ASP A 7 -20.61 -24.26 -200.52
CA ASP A 7 -19.84 -23.21 -199.83
C ASP A 7 -20.46 -22.83 -198.47
N ALA A 8 -21.79 -22.76 -198.39
CA ALA A 8 -22.49 -22.41 -197.14
C ALA A 8 -22.27 -23.44 -196.02
N LYS A 9 -22.12 -24.72 -196.36
CA LYS A 9 -21.91 -25.79 -195.38
C LYS A 9 -20.47 -25.87 -194.86
N LEU A 10 -19.51 -25.29 -195.57
CA LEU A 10 -18.10 -25.31 -195.15
C LEU A 10 -17.83 -24.26 -194.05
N LEU A 11 -18.58 -23.16 -194.08
CA LEU A 11 -18.53 -22.09 -193.08
C LEU A 11 -19.10 -22.52 -191.70
N GLU A 12 -20.05 -23.46 -191.69
CA GLU A 12 -20.68 -23.98 -190.47
C GLU A 12 -19.69 -24.89 -189.70
N ASP A 13 -18.94 -25.73 -190.41
CA ASP A 13 -17.86 -26.55 -189.84
C ASP A 13 -16.64 -25.68 -189.39
N ASP A 14 -16.56 -24.42 -189.84
CA ASP A 14 -15.56 -23.46 -189.37
C ASP A 14 -15.83 -22.99 -187.94
N SER A 15 -17.09 -22.68 -187.64
CA SER A 15 -17.57 -22.23 -186.34
C SER A 15 -17.48 -23.29 -185.24
N GLU A 16 -17.72 -24.57 -185.55
CA GLU A 16 -17.70 -25.63 -184.55
C GLU A 16 -16.28 -25.99 -184.07
N ALA A 17 -15.27 -25.89 -184.94
CA ALA A 17 -13.89 -26.22 -184.59
C ALA A 17 -13.27 -25.23 -183.56
N GLU A 18 -13.69 -23.96 -183.62
CA GLU A 18 -13.17 -22.91 -182.75
C GLU A 18 -13.67 -23.06 -181.30
N LYS A 19 -14.94 -23.46 -181.13
CA LYS A 19 -15.55 -23.72 -179.80
C LYS A 19 -14.89 -24.86 -179.04
N VAL A 20 -14.49 -25.93 -179.74
CA VAL A 20 -13.85 -27.09 -179.10
C VAL A 20 -12.42 -26.77 -178.64
N ALA A 21 -11.70 -25.89 -179.35
CA ALA A 21 -10.35 -25.48 -178.96
C ALA A 21 -10.31 -24.62 -177.67
N GLU A 22 -11.35 -23.80 -177.45
CA GLU A 22 -11.44 -22.93 -176.28
C GLU A 22 -11.77 -23.73 -174.98
N ALA A 23 -12.61 -24.76 -175.09
CA ALA A 23 -12.97 -25.60 -173.95
C ALA A 23 -11.76 -26.38 -173.37
N LEU A 24 -10.82 -26.80 -174.22
CA LEU A 24 -9.62 -27.55 -173.81
C LEU A 24 -8.65 -26.72 -172.96
N ARG A 25 -8.43 -25.44 -173.29
CA ARG A 25 -7.54 -24.55 -172.51
C ARG A 25 -8.04 -24.32 -171.09
N THR A 26 -9.35 -24.30 -170.89
CA THR A 26 -9.97 -24.03 -169.59
C THR A 26 -9.75 -25.18 -168.60
N ILE A 27 -9.75 -26.43 -169.09
CA ILE A 27 -9.55 -27.61 -168.23
C ILE A 27 -8.08 -27.74 -167.79
N ASP A 28 -7.13 -27.52 -168.70
CA ASP A 28 -5.70 -27.59 -168.37
C ASP A 28 -5.29 -26.58 -167.27
N GLY A 29 -5.91 -25.40 -167.27
CA GLY A 29 -5.70 -24.39 -166.21
C GLY A 29 -6.12 -24.88 -164.82
N ARG A 30 -7.25 -25.59 -164.71
CA ARG A 30 -7.77 -26.09 -163.42
C ARG A 30 -6.94 -27.24 -162.85
N ILE A 31 -6.29 -28.04 -163.69
CA ILE A 31 -5.43 -29.15 -163.26
C ILE A 31 -4.15 -28.65 -162.58
N ALA A 32 -3.56 -27.55 -163.08
CA ALA A 32 -2.34 -26.99 -162.52
C ALA A 32 -2.56 -26.44 -161.10
N GLU A 33 -3.65 -25.70 -160.89
CA GLU A 33 -4.00 -25.06 -159.62
C GLU A 33 -4.19 -26.09 -158.48
N ASN A 34 -4.78 -27.25 -158.80
CA ASN A 34 -5.01 -28.32 -157.83
C ASN A 34 -3.69 -28.99 -157.37
N ARG A 35 -2.69 -29.13 -158.26
CA ARG A 35 -1.39 -29.73 -157.89
C ARG A 35 -0.60 -28.89 -156.89
N GLU A 36 -0.70 -27.57 -156.96
CA GLU A 36 0.02 -26.66 -156.03
C GLU A 36 -0.54 -26.72 -154.60
N GLN A 37 -1.86 -26.87 -154.47
CA GLN A 37 -2.53 -26.97 -153.17
C GLN A 37 -2.20 -28.27 -152.42
N ILE A 38 -1.96 -29.37 -153.12
CA ILE A 38 -1.57 -30.65 -152.51
C ILE A 38 -0.17 -30.55 -151.88
N ALA A 39 0.80 -29.98 -152.58
CA ALA A 39 2.19 -29.92 -152.12
C ALA A 39 2.38 -29.06 -150.84
N THR A 40 1.58 -27.99 -150.69
CA THR A 40 1.63 -27.11 -149.51
C THR A 40 1.07 -27.77 -148.26
N LEU A 41 0.03 -28.60 -148.39
CA LEU A 41 -0.54 -29.36 -147.27
C LEU A 41 0.41 -30.44 -146.76
N GLU A 42 1.10 -31.17 -147.65
CA GLU A 42 2.03 -32.23 -147.26
C GLU A 42 3.19 -31.73 -146.39
N SER A 43 3.77 -30.56 -146.73
CA SER A 43 4.85 -29.97 -145.93
C SER A 43 4.40 -29.53 -144.53
N THR A 44 3.13 -29.17 -144.36
CA THR A 44 2.60 -28.71 -143.06
C THR A 44 2.42 -29.90 -142.10
N ILE A 45 1.95 -31.02 -142.62
CA ILE A 45 1.75 -32.27 -141.85
C ILE A 45 3.07 -32.80 -141.29
N GLU A 46 4.17 -32.70 -142.04
CA GLU A 46 5.48 -33.20 -141.62
C GLU A 46 6.05 -32.38 -140.44
N HIS A 47 5.96 -31.05 -140.50
CA HIS A 47 6.45 -30.16 -139.43
C HIS A 47 5.71 -30.37 -138.10
N ASP A 48 4.38 -30.52 -138.14
CA ASP A 48 3.59 -30.71 -136.92
C ASP A 48 3.83 -32.09 -136.27
N ARG A 49 4.25 -33.11 -137.04
CA ARG A 49 4.63 -34.43 -136.50
C ARG A 49 5.93 -34.39 -135.70
N GLU A 50 6.93 -33.62 -136.13
CA GLU A 50 8.17 -33.45 -135.37
C GLU A 50 7.91 -32.76 -134.02
N ARG A 51 7.04 -31.75 -134.02
CA ARG A 51 6.66 -31.00 -132.82
C ARG A 51 5.91 -31.83 -131.78
N ILE A 52 5.15 -32.85 -132.21
CA ILE A 52 4.52 -33.83 -131.31
C ILE A 52 5.59 -34.64 -130.55
N ALA A 53 6.66 -35.07 -131.22
CA ALA A 53 7.71 -35.88 -130.60
C ALA A 53 8.51 -35.11 -129.53
N GLU A 54 8.78 -33.83 -129.74
CA GLU A 54 9.46 -32.96 -128.75
C GLU A 54 8.63 -32.79 -127.48
N LEU A 55 7.33 -32.51 -127.61
CA LEU A 55 6.42 -32.33 -126.49
C LEU A 55 6.25 -33.61 -125.65
N GLU A 56 6.32 -34.80 -126.27
CA GLU A 56 6.30 -36.08 -125.56
C GLU A 56 7.56 -36.31 -124.70
N ALA A 57 8.73 -35.87 -125.18
CA ALA A 57 9.99 -36.00 -124.43
C ALA A 57 10.03 -35.09 -123.19
N ASP A 58 9.47 -33.87 -123.30
CA ASP A 58 9.38 -32.95 -122.17
C ASP A 58 8.44 -33.47 -121.07
N LEU A 59 7.35 -34.15 -121.42
CA LEU A 59 6.43 -34.77 -120.45
C LEU A 59 7.12 -35.82 -119.57
N ASP A 60 7.99 -36.66 -120.14
CA ASP A 60 8.70 -37.68 -119.36
C ASP A 60 9.69 -37.06 -118.36
N ARG A 61 10.33 -35.95 -118.72
CA ARG A 61 11.25 -35.21 -117.84
C ARG A 61 10.52 -34.61 -116.64
N TYR A 62 9.38 -33.96 -116.88
CA TYR A 62 8.59 -33.36 -115.79
C TYR A 62 8.02 -34.42 -114.84
N ARG A 63 7.59 -35.60 -115.34
CA ARG A 63 7.13 -36.72 -114.49
C ARG A 63 8.21 -37.23 -113.53
N LYS A 64 9.45 -37.42 -114.01
CA LYS A 64 10.58 -37.85 -113.16
C LYS A 64 10.95 -36.83 -112.09
N THR A 65 10.88 -35.55 -112.44
CA THR A 65 11.16 -34.45 -111.51
C THR A 65 10.13 -34.43 -110.37
N LEU A 66 8.84 -34.62 -110.70
CA LEU A 66 7.75 -34.69 -109.73
C LEU A 66 7.92 -35.82 -108.70
N ASP A 67 8.26 -37.04 -109.14
CA ASP A 67 8.46 -38.20 -108.24
C ASP A 67 9.62 -37.96 -107.25
N SER A 68 10.72 -37.40 -107.75
CA SER A 68 11.89 -37.09 -106.90
C SER A 68 11.63 -35.97 -105.88
N ALA A 69 10.77 -35.01 -106.22
CA ALA A 69 10.35 -33.95 -105.30
C ALA A 69 9.38 -34.49 -104.24
N SER A 70 8.49 -35.42 -104.62
CA SER A 70 7.49 -36.02 -103.72
C SER A 70 8.15 -36.84 -102.60
N ARG A 71 9.10 -37.73 -102.94
CA ARG A 71 9.82 -38.52 -101.92
C ARG A 71 10.63 -37.66 -100.93
N ARG A 72 11.19 -36.55 -101.40
CA ARG A 72 11.91 -35.60 -100.53
C ARG A 72 10.97 -34.85 -99.60
N ALA A 73 9.75 -34.52 -100.04
CA ALA A 73 8.72 -33.91 -99.19
C ALA A 73 8.24 -34.88 -98.09
N GLU A 74 8.05 -36.16 -98.40
CA GLU A 74 7.68 -37.18 -97.41
C GLU A 74 8.73 -37.35 -96.29
N GLY A 75 10.02 -37.33 -96.63
CA GLY A 75 11.10 -37.42 -95.65
C GLY A 75 11.13 -36.25 -94.66
N VAL A 76 10.89 -35.03 -95.14
CA VAL A 76 10.80 -33.82 -94.29
C VAL A 76 9.55 -33.87 -93.40
N GLU A 77 8.42 -34.35 -93.92
CA GLU A 77 7.19 -34.46 -93.13
C GLU A 77 7.32 -35.47 -91.99
N SER A 78 7.99 -36.60 -92.22
CA SER A 78 8.28 -37.58 -91.16
C SER A 78 9.14 -36.99 -90.04
N GLN A 79 10.20 -36.24 -90.39
CA GLN A 79 11.09 -35.60 -89.41
C GLN A 79 10.39 -34.47 -88.63
N ARG A 80 9.52 -33.71 -89.31
CA ARG A 80 8.66 -32.72 -88.66
C ARG A 80 7.73 -33.37 -87.64
N ALA A 81 7.02 -34.43 -88.02
CA ALA A 81 6.07 -35.12 -87.14
C ALA A 81 6.75 -35.73 -85.90
N GLU A 82 7.95 -36.30 -86.07
CA GLU A 82 8.75 -36.81 -84.95
C GLU A 82 9.21 -35.68 -84.01
N THR A 83 9.66 -34.56 -84.57
CA THR A 83 10.08 -33.37 -83.79
C THR A 83 8.89 -32.75 -83.05
N GLU A 84 7.70 -32.70 -83.67
CA GLU A 84 6.47 -32.19 -83.08
C GLU A 84 6.05 -33.02 -81.86
N LYS A 85 6.12 -34.35 -81.95
CA LYS A 85 5.89 -35.25 -80.82
C LYS A 85 6.89 -35.01 -79.69
N ASN A 86 8.18 -34.86 -80.00
CA ASN A 86 9.22 -34.57 -79.01
C ASN A 86 9.01 -33.20 -78.33
N VAL A 87 8.53 -32.19 -79.07
CA VAL A 87 8.13 -30.88 -78.50
C VAL A 87 6.97 -31.05 -77.53
N GLU A 88 5.92 -31.80 -77.89
CA GLU A 88 4.78 -32.03 -76.99
C GLU A 88 5.18 -32.77 -75.70
N GLU A 89 6.03 -33.80 -75.80
CA GLU A 89 6.55 -34.52 -74.64
C GLU A 89 7.39 -33.59 -73.74
N ALA A 90 8.29 -32.80 -74.33
CA ALA A 90 9.08 -31.82 -73.58
C ALA A 90 8.23 -30.70 -72.96
N ARG A 91 7.14 -30.26 -73.61
CA ARG A 91 6.17 -29.30 -73.04
C ARG A 91 5.44 -29.85 -71.84
N ARG A 92 5.00 -31.12 -71.88
CA ARG A 92 4.34 -31.76 -70.74
C ARG A 92 5.30 -31.93 -69.56
N GLU A 93 6.54 -32.34 -69.82
CA GLU A 93 7.58 -32.44 -68.80
C GLU A 93 7.90 -31.07 -68.18
N HIS A 94 8.02 -30.02 -69.01
CA HIS A 94 8.21 -28.64 -68.56
C HIS A 94 7.08 -28.17 -67.65
N GLN A 95 5.82 -28.34 -68.06
CA GLN A 95 4.66 -27.95 -67.27
C GLN A 95 4.59 -28.68 -65.92
N SER A 96 4.91 -29.98 -65.90
CA SER A 96 4.95 -30.77 -64.67
C SER A 96 6.05 -30.30 -63.73
N LEU A 97 7.26 -30.05 -64.24
CA LEU A 97 8.37 -29.51 -63.45
C LEU A 97 8.10 -28.09 -62.95
N ALA A 98 7.48 -27.24 -63.77
CA ALA A 98 7.12 -25.88 -63.39
C ALA A 98 6.09 -25.85 -62.25
N ALA A 99 5.04 -26.69 -62.35
CA ALA A 99 4.06 -26.85 -61.28
C ALA A 99 4.69 -27.36 -59.99
N ARG A 100 5.63 -28.31 -60.09
CA ARG A 100 6.36 -28.84 -58.93
C ARG A 100 7.25 -27.79 -58.26
N VAL A 101 7.99 -27.00 -59.04
CA VAL A 101 8.81 -25.90 -58.49
C VAL A 101 7.93 -24.87 -57.79
N ALA A 102 6.81 -24.48 -58.38
CA ALA A 102 5.88 -23.52 -57.77
C ALA A 102 5.32 -24.00 -56.42
N GLU A 103 4.96 -25.28 -56.32
CA GLU A 103 4.51 -25.87 -55.05
C GLU A 103 5.64 -25.98 -54.02
N GLU A 104 6.84 -26.39 -54.43
CA GLU A 104 8.02 -26.44 -53.57
C GLU A 104 8.39 -25.04 -53.03
N GLU A 105 8.27 -23.98 -53.85
CA GLU A 105 8.46 -22.58 -53.43
C GLU A 105 7.36 -22.10 -52.46
N ARG A 106 6.10 -22.49 -52.69
CA ARG A 106 4.98 -22.19 -51.79
C ARG A 106 5.22 -22.79 -50.40
N VAL A 107 5.58 -24.08 -50.35
CA VAL A 107 5.91 -24.77 -49.09
C VAL A 107 7.13 -24.13 -48.42
N GLN A 108 8.14 -23.74 -49.19
CA GLN A 108 9.33 -23.05 -48.66
C GLN A 108 8.96 -21.70 -48.00
N THR A 109 8.03 -20.95 -48.59
CA THR A 109 7.53 -19.69 -48.03
C THR A 109 6.75 -19.93 -46.73
N GLU A 110 5.87 -20.92 -46.71
CA GLU A 110 5.10 -21.31 -45.52
C GLU A 110 6.02 -21.78 -44.37
N MET A 111 7.11 -22.50 -44.69
CA MET A 111 8.13 -22.90 -43.70
C MET A 111 8.89 -21.71 -43.12
N LEU A 112 9.23 -20.69 -43.94
CA LEU A 112 9.85 -19.46 -43.45
C LEU A 112 8.94 -18.70 -42.49
N GLU A 113 7.66 -18.54 -42.83
CA GLU A 113 6.69 -17.87 -41.96
C GLU A 113 6.55 -18.60 -40.61
N ARG A 114 6.49 -19.95 -40.64
CA ARG A 114 6.47 -20.77 -39.42
C ARG A 114 7.75 -20.60 -38.60
N LEU A 115 8.92 -20.57 -39.24
CA LEU A 115 10.20 -20.40 -38.58
C LEU A 115 10.31 -19.02 -37.91
N ASP A 116 9.92 -17.96 -38.62
CA ASP A 116 9.93 -16.59 -38.10
C ASP A 116 8.94 -16.41 -36.95
N ALA A 117 7.75 -17.02 -37.03
CA ALA A 117 6.78 -17.03 -35.94
C ALA A 117 7.34 -17.72 -34.68
N ARG A 118 8.04 -18.86 -34.84
CA ARG A 118 8.68 -19.56 -33.71
C ARG A 118 9.83 -18.77 -33.11
N ARG A 119 10.66 -18.13 -33.94
CA ARG A 119 11.75 -17.23 -33.49
C ARG A 119 11.22 -16.02 -32.72
N ALA A 120 10.13 -15.41 -33.20
CA ALA A 120 9.49 -14.30 -32.50
C ALA A 120 8.97 -14.72 -31.11
N LEU A 121 8.32 -15.90 -31.03
CA LEU A 121 7.85 -16.44 -29.75
C LEU A 121 9.00 -16.79 -28.80
N TYR A 122 10.09 -17.38 -29.32
CA TYR A 122 11.30 -17.64 -28.54
C TYR A 122 11.89 -16.35 -27.96
N GLU A 123 12.02 -15.30 -28.77
CA GLU A 123 12.54 -14.01 -28.30
C GLU A 123 11.64 -13.39 -27.22
N GLN A 124 10.32 -13.46 -27.39
CA GLN A 124 9.36 -13.02 -26.38
C GLN A 124 9.54 -13.76 -25.06
N HIS A 125 9.57 -15.11 -25.09
CA HIS A 125 9.77 -15.91 -23.89
C HIS A 125 11.15 -15.69 -23.25
N ARG A 126 12.17 -15.35 -24.04
CA ARG A 126 13.51 -15.02 -23.54
C ARG A 126 13.49 -13.75 -22.70
N VAL A 127 12.80 -12.72 -23.19
CA VAL A 127 12.60 -11.46 -22.46
C VAL A 127 11.78 -11.68 -21.20
N ASP A 128 10.70 -12.45 -21.27
CA ASP A 128 9.85 -12.74 -20.11
C ASP A 128 10.57 -13.60 -19.06
N HIS A 129 11.36 -14.58 -19.49
CA HIS A 129 12.22 -15.37 -18.60
C HIS A 129 13.23 -14.47 -17.88
N TRP A 130 13.89 -13.57 -18.60
CA TRP A 130 14.83 -12.63 -18.01
C TRP A 130 14.18 -11.68 -16.99
N ARG A 131 12.95 -11.22 -17.25
CA ARG A 131 12.18 -10.40 -16.31
C ARG A 131 11.83 -11.18 -15.04
N ALA A 132 11.26 -12.37 -15.19
CA ALA A 132 10.91 -13.23 -14.06
C ALA A 132 12.15 -13.60 -13.23
N PHE A 133 13.30 -13.84 -13.87
CA PHE A 133 14.55 -14.17 -13.20
C PHE A 133 15.06 -13.00 -12.34
N ASN A 134 15.03 -11.78 -12.90
CA ASN A 134 15.42 -10.59 -12.13
C ASN A 134 14.43 -10.27 -11.00
N GLU A 135 13.14 -10.50 -11.21
CA GLU A 135 12.12 -10.37 -10.16
C GLU A 135 12.42 -11.34 -9.00
N ALA A 136 12.71 -12.61 -9.29
CA ALA A 136 13.08 -13.60 -8.28
C ALA A 136 14.37 -13.23 -7.51
N LEU A 137 15.36 -12.65 -8.21
CA LEU A 137 16.59 -12.16 -7.58
C LEU A 137 16.34 -10.96 -6.66
N ASP A 138 15.51 -10.00 -7.06
CA ASP A 138 15.19 -8.83 -6.24
C ASP A 138 14.37 -9.23 -5.00
N LEU A 139 13.35 -10.08 -5.18
CA LEU A 139 12.60 -10.66 -4.08
C LEU A 139 13.52 -11.42 -3.11
N GLY A 140 14.49 -12.19 -3.63
CA GLY A 140 15.50 -12.86 -2.81
C GLY A 140 16.33 -11.89 -1.95
N LYS A 141 16.74 -10.75 -2.49
CA LYS A 141 17.46 -9.71 -1.72
C LYS A 141 16.57 -9.04 -0.68
N GLN A 142 15.29 -8.86 -0.96
CA GLN A 142 14.34 -8.27 0.00
C GLN A 142 14.05 -9.25 1.15
N ILE A 143 13.90 -10.54 0.84
CA ILE A 143 13.72 -11.62 1.81
C ILE A 143 14.89 -11.66 2.80
N THR A 144 16.15 -11.69 2.33
CA THR A 144 17.31 -11.75 3.22
C THR A 144 17.45 -10.52 4.13
N LYS A 145 17.05 -9.33 3.64
CA LYS A 145 16.98 -8.12 4.48
C LYS A 145 15.90 -8.23 5.56
N LEU A 146 14.74 -8.81 5.24
CA LEU A 146 13.67 -8.99 6.21
C LEU A 146 13.98 -10.09 7.23
N GLU A 147 14.66 -11.16 6.81
CA GLU A 147 15.15 -12.22 7.71
C GLU A 147 16.13 -11.66 8.74
N THR A 148 17.15 -10.92 8.30
CA THR A 148 18.10 -10.29 9.24
C THR A 148 17.44 -9.26 10.15
N HIS A 149 16.44 -8.52 9.66
CA HIS A 149 15.66 -7.60 10.50
C HIS A 149 14.81 -8.34 11.53
N LEU A 150 14.19 -9.47 11.17
CA LEU A 150 13.42 -10.31 12.09
C LEU A 150 14.29 -10.89 13.18
N ASP A 151 15.47 -11.39 12.86
CA ASP A 151 16.41 -11.92 13.85
C ASP A 151 16.79 -10.84 14.88
N ALA A 152 17.07 -9.61 14.42
CA ALA A 152 17.35 -8.47 15.30
C ALA A 152 16.14 -8.07 16.16
N LEU A 153 14.93 -8.10 15.59
CA LEU A 153 13.69 -7.86 16.34
C LEU A 153 13.43 -8.96 17.39
N ASP A 154 13.73 -10.22 17.08
CA ASP A 154 13.58 -11.33 18.02
C ASP A 154 14.58 -11.24 19.17
N GLU A 155 15.84 -10.88 18.90
CA GLU A 155 16.85 -10.67 19.94
C GLU A 155 16.47 -9.51 20.87
N THR A 156 16.03 -8.38 20.30
CA THR A 156 15.56 -7.24 21.09
C THR A 156 14.32 -7.58 21.91
N ARG A 157 13.36 -8.33 21.33
CA ARG A 157 12.17 -8.83 22.04
C ARG A 157 12.53 -9.71 23.23
N ARG A 158 13.45 -10.67 23.07
CA ARG A 158 13.91 -11.54 24.16
C ARG A 158 14.60 -10.75 25.27
N ARG A 159 15.43 -9.76 24.91
CA ARG A 159 16.10 -8.89 25.89
C ARG A 159 15.11 -8.08 26.70
N VAL A 160 14.14 -7.44 26.05
CA VAL A 160 13.11 -6.62 26.74
C VAL A 160 12.18 -7.51 27.56
N ALA A 161 11.84 -8.71 27.09
CA ALA A 161 11.06 -9.66 27.88
C ALA A 161 11.78 -10.05 29.19
N ALA A 162 13.08 -10.38 29.11
CA ALA A 162 13.87 -10.67 30.30
C ALA A 162 13.99 -9.46 31.26
N GLU A 163 14.04 -8.24 30.72
CA GLU A 163 13.99 -7.02 31.52
C GLU A 163 12.64 -6.84 32.22
N VAL A 164 11.52 -7.10 31.53
CA VAL A 164 10.17 -7.09 32.13
C VAL A 164 10.07 -8.12 33.26
N ASP A 165 10.59 -9.33 33.08
CA ASP A 165 10.57 -10.38 34.11
C ASP A 165 11.38 -9.96 35.34
N SER A 166 12.60 -9.45 35.14
CA SER A 166 13.48 -8.95 36.21
C SER A 166 12.85 -7.78 36.97
N LEU A 167 12.26 -6.81 36.27
CA LEU A 167 11.57 -5.68 36.89
C LEU A 167 10.30 -6.10 37.64
N THR A 168 9.58 -7.10 37.13
CA THR A 168 8.40 -7.66 37.81
C THR A 168 8.80 -8.36 39.11
N GLU A 169 9.89 -9.14 39.11
CA GLU A 169 10.43 -9.76 40.33
C GLU A 169 10.86 -8.68 41.35
N GLN A 170 11.57 -7.65 40.91
CA GLN A 170 11.93 -6.51 41.77
C GLN A 170 10.70 -5.79 42.33
N GLU A 171 9.63 -5.62 41.55
CA GLU A 171 8.38 -4.98 41.99
C GLU A 171 7.76 -5.76 43.14
N THR A 172 7.69 -7.09 43.03
CA THR A 172 7.15 -7.95 44.10
C THR A 172 7.94 -7.85 45.39
N VAL A 173 9.28 -7.85 45.32
CA VAL A 173 10.14 -7.73 46.51
C VAL A 173 9.95 -6.37 47.19
N VAL A 174 9.90 -5.28 46.42
CA VAL A 174 9.69 -3.94 46.98
C VAL A 174 8.28 -3.79 47.56
N GLU A 175 7.26 -4.38 46.94
CA GLU A 175 5.89 -4.38 47.44
C GLU A 175 5.77 -5.10 48.80
N GLU A 176 6.43 -6.26 48.96
CA GLU A 176 6.47 -6.97 50.23
C GLU A 176 7.17 -6.17 51.33
N GLU A 177 8.30 -5.53 51.00
CA GLU A 177 9.02 -4.66 51.94
C GLU A 177 8.20 -3.42 52.33
N GLN A 178 7.42 -2.84 51.40
CA GLN A 178 6.48 -1.76 51.74
C GLN A 178 5.41 -2.21 52.73
N LYS A 179 4.82 -3.39 52.53
CA LYS A 179 3.83 -3.94 53.47
C LYS A 179 4.43 -4.12 54.87
N ARG A 180 5.67 -4.59 54.96
CA ARG A 180 6.41 -4.70 56.23
C ARG A 180 6.66 -3.34 56.87
N LEU A 181 7.13 -2.36 56.11
CA LEU A 181 7.38 -1.00 56.60
C LEU A 181 6.10 -0.29 57.04
N ALA A 182 4.99 -0.48 56.32
CA ALA A 182 3.69 0.07 56.69
C ALA A 182 3.18 -0.51 58.02
N ALA A 183 3.32 -1.82 58.23
CA ALA A 183 3.00 -2.45 59.50
C ALA A 183 3.90 -1.93 60.65
N ALA A 184 5.20 -1.75 60.39
CA ALA A 184 6.13 -1.20 61.37
C ALA A 184 5.82 0.27 61.74
N LEU A 185 5.42 1.09 60.76
CA LEU A 185 4.97 2.45 61.00
C LEU A 185 3.71 2.48 61.88
N GLU A 186 2.75 1.61 61.59
CA GLU A 186 1.51 1.53 62.36
C GLU A 186 1.79 1.16 63.82
N GLN A 187 2.67 0.17 64.05
CA GLN A 187 3.12 -0.19 65.39
C GLN A 187 3.81 0.99 66.09
N ALA A 188 4.73 1.68 65.42
CA ALA A 188 5.43 2.83 65.99
C ALA A 188 4.49 4.00 66.33
N ARG A 189 3.44 4.22 65.52
CA ARG A 189 2.39 5.21 65.80
C ARG A 189 1.57 4.86 67.04
N GLN A 190 1.17 3.60 67.19
CA GLN A 190 0.46 3.13 68.38
C GLN A 190 1.31 3.27 69.64
N GLU A 191 2.60 2.93 69.56
CA GLU A 191 3.55 3.13 70.66
C GLU A 191 3.69 4.62 71.01
N ALA A 192 3.80 5.49 70.01
CA ALA A 192 3.88 6.94 70.23
C ALA A 192 2.62 7.54 70.85
N GLU A 193 1.44 7.10 70.42
CA GLU A 193 0.17 7.53 71.00
C GLU A 193 0.04 7.08 72.46
N SER A 194 0.39 5.82 72.76
CA SER A 194 0.38 5.30 74.12
C SER A 194 1.34 6.04 75.06
N ALA A 195 2.54 6.38 74.56
CA ALA A 195 3.52 7.15 75.30
C ALA A 195 3.08 8.62 75.49
N SER A 196 2.36 9.19 74.51
CA SER A 196 1.77 10.53 74.64
C SER A 196 0.73 10.58 75.75
N LEU A 197 -0.20 9.62 75.78
CA LEU A 197 -1.21 9.53 76.82
C LEU A 197 -0.59 9.34 78.20
N ALA A 198 0.43 8.48 78.31
CA ALA A 198 1.15 8.26 79.58
C ALA A 198 1.85 9.54 80.07
N ALA A 199 2.44 10.32 79.17
CA ALA A 199 3.07 11.60 79.53
C ALA A 199 2.04 12.64 79.99
N GLU A 200 0.88 12.72 79.34
CA GLU A 200 -0.23 13.60 79.75
C GLU A 200 -0.78 13.22 81.13
N GLN A 201 -0.96 11.93 81.39
CA GLN A 201 -1.38 11.42 82.70
C GLN A 201 -0.34 11.74 83.79
N ALA A 202 0.95 11.53 83.51
CA ALA A 202 2.02 11.87 84.45
C ALA A 202 2.08 13.38 84.73
N ALA A 203 1.85 14.23 83.72
CA ALA A 203 1.79 15.68 83.89
C ALA A 203 0.62 16.10 84.79
N ALA A 204 -0.55 15.46 84.66
CA ALA A 204 -1.69 15.70 85.54
C ALA A 204 -1.37 15.32 87.00
N VAL A 205 -0.70 14.19 87.22
CA VAL A 205 -0.26 13.76 88.56
C VAL A 205 0.75 14.73 89.17
N VAL A 206 1.65 15.31 88.38
CA VAL A 206 2.57 16.37 88.85
C VAL A 206 1.77 17.60 89.31
N ASN A 207 0.82 18.07 88.52
CA ASN A 207 0.00 19.23 88.88
C ASN A 207 -0.79 19.00 90.18
N ASP A 208 -1.37 17.81 90.34
CA ASP A 208 -2.09 17.44 91.57
C ASP A 208 -1.15 17.39 92.79
N ALA A 209 0.05 16.83 92.63
CA ALA A 209 1.04 16.75 93.69
C ALA A 209 1.58 18.15 94.08
N GLU A 210 1.76 19.05 93.11
CA GLU A 210 2.16 20.45 93.36
C GLU A 210 1.06 21.23 94.09
N ALA A 211 -0.20 21.02 93.73
CA ALA A 211 -1.34 21.63 94.42
C ALA A 211 -1.47 21.14 95.87
N ASP A 212 -1.31 19.84 96.11
CA ASP A 212 -1.30 19.26 97.46
C ASP A 212 -0.12 19.81 98.28
N LEU A 213 1.08 19.84 97.70
CA LEU A 213 2.27 20.39 98.34
C LEU A 213 2.08 21.85 98.76
N LYS A 214 1.51 22.69 97.88
CA LYS A 214 1.19 24.09 98.20
C LYS A 214 0.24 24.19 99.38
N ARG A 215 -0.85 23.42 99.37
CA ARG A 215 -1.83 23.38 100.46
C ARG A 215 -1.19 22.97 101.80
N ARG A 216 -0.30 21.97 101.81
CA ARG A 216 0.41 21.53 103.03
C ARG A 216 1.40 22.58 103.55
N ARG A 217 2.05 23.34 102.65
CA ARG A 217 2.92 24.45 103.04
C ARG A 217 2.14 25.59 103.70
N GLU A 218 0.98 25.94 103.14
CA GLU A 218 0.08 26.96 103.70
C GLU A 218 -0.47 26.55 105.07
N GLU A 219 -0.89 25.28 105.22
CA GLU A 219 -1.34 24.70 106.49
C GLU A 219 -0.25 24.78 107.56
N LEU A 220 0.98 24.35 107.23
CA LEU A 220 2.12 24.41 108.15
C LEU A 220 2.49 25.85 108.53
N ALA A 221 2.46 26.79 107.58
CA ALA A 221 2.73 28.20 107.83
C ALA A 221 1.69 28.81 108.79
N SER A 222 0.40 28.53 108.56
CA SER A 222 -0.68 29.00 109.44
C SER A 222 -0.56 28.45 110.87
N LEU A 223 -0.21 27.18 111.02
CA LEU A 223 0.02 26.58 112.34
C LEU A 223 1.25 27.18 113.05
N ARG A 224 2.33 27.47 112.32
CA ARG A 224 3.53 28.12 112.87
C ARG A 224 3.23 29.53 113.35
N GLU A 225 2.47 30.30 112.58
CA GLU A 225 2.03 31.65 112.93
C GLU A 225 1.18 31.62 114.22
N LYS A 226 0.18 30.73 114.29
CA LYS A 226 -0.65 30.54 115.48
C LYS A 226 0.17 30.17 116.70
N ARG A 227 1.11 29.22 116.57
CA ARG A 227 2.02 28.84 117.66
C ARG A 227 2.87 30.02 118.11
N SER A 228 3.46 30.77 117.18
CA SER A 228 4.30 31.93 117.52
C SER A 228 3.50 32.97 118.31
N ALA A 229 2.27 33.29 117.87
CA ALA A 229 1.42 34.25 118.57
C ALA A 229 1.07 33.81 120.01
N LEU A 230 0.76 32.53 120.22
CA LEU A 230 0.48 32.00 121.56
C LEU A 230 1.75 31.90 122.43
N ALA A 231 2.89 31.57 121.84
CA ALA A 231 4.17 31.48 122.54
C ALA A 231 4.65 32.84 123.03
N GLU A 232 4.56 33.88 122.18
CA GLU A 232 4.87 35.26 122.58
C GLU A 232 3.97 35.71 123.75
N ARG A 233 2.66 35.42 123.66
CA ARG A 233 1.73 35.73 124.75
C ARG A 233 2.08 34.99 126.05
N ALA A 234 2.45 33.71 125.96
CA ALA A 234 2.87 32.93 127.12
C ALA A 234 4.17 33.46 127.73
N ASN A 235 5.15 33.83 126.91
CA ASN A 235 6.43 34.40 127.36
C ASN A 235 6.22 35.71 128.12
N ILE A 236 5.41 36.63 127.59
CA ILE A 236 5.10 37.89 128.27
C ILE A 236 4.49 37.60 129.65
N LEU A 237 3.48 36.72 129.74
CA LEU A 237 2.85 36.39 131.01
C LEU A 237 3.80 35.67 131.98
N ALA A 238 4.73 34.86 131.46
CA ALA A 238 5.71 34.14 132.27
C ALA A 238 6.76 35.10 132.84
N GLU A 239 7.23 36.08 132.05
CA GLU A 239 8.13 37.13 132.53
C GLU A 239 7.49 37.96 133.65
N LEU A 240 6.21 38.32 133.50
CA LEU A 240 5.46 39.05 134.53
C LEU A 240 5.32 38.21 135.82
N GLU A 241 5.09 36.91 135.68
CA GLU A 241 5.03 35.97 136.82
C GLU A 241 6.40 35.80 137.51
N GLU A 242 7.48 35.66 136.75
CA GLU A 242 8.85 35.50 137.28
C GLU A 242 9.30 36.74 138.04
N ARG A 243 8.97 37.94 137.54
CA ARG A 243 9.22 39.21 138.24
C ARG A 243 8.32 39.41 139.47
N ALA A 244 7.44 38.46 139.76
CA ALA A 244 6.42 38.52 140.80
C ALA A 244 5.61 39.85 140.73
N GLU A 245 5.33 40.31 139.50
CA GLU A 245 4.68 41.59 139.26
C GLU A 245 3.24 41.57 139.77
N GLY A 246 2.90 42.51 140.66
CA GLY A 246 1.64 42.52 141.42
C GLY A 246 1.78 42.03 142.87
N VAL A 247 2.92 41.42 143.22
CA VAL A 247 3.29 41.12 144.61
C VAL A 247 4.05 42.31 145.20
N GLY A 248 3.67 42.76 146.40
CA GLY A 248 4.29 43.88 147.08
C GLY A 248 5.76 43.60 147.42
N PRO A 249 6.66 44.60 147.33
CA PRO A 249 8.11 44.39 147.50
C PRO A 249 8.48 43.85 148.88
N ALA A 250 7.69 44.16 149.91
CA ALA A 250 7.87 43.61 151.25
C ALA A 250 7.55 42.10 151.30
N VAL A 251 6.49 41.67 150.61
CA VAL A 251 6.09 40.26 150.50
C VAL A 251 7.13 39.49 149.68
N GLN A 252 7.61 40.05 148.56
CA GLN A 252 8.67 39.45 147.76
C GLN A 252 9.95 39.22 148.58
N SER A 253 10.47 40.27 149.23
CA SER A 253 11.68 40.16 150.08
C SER A 253 11.48 39.17 151.23
N PHE A 254 10.28 39.10 151.81
CA PHE A 254 9.95 38.12 152.83
C PHE A 254 9.98 36.68 152.28
N LEU A 255 9.34 36.43 151.14
CA LEU A 255 9.31 35.12 150.51
C LEU A 255 10.71 34.66 150.07
N GLU A 256 11.57 35.59 149.63
CA GLU A 256 12.98 35.30 149.34
C GLU A 256 13.77 34.91 150.59
N GLN A 257 13.63 35.66 151.69
CA GLN A 257 14.28 35.35 152.97
C GLN A 257 13.77 34.04 153.57
N TRP A 258 12.48 33.75 153.41
CA TRP A 258 11.86 32.49 153.78
C TRP A 258 12.44 31.32 152.98
N LYS A 259 12.43 31.39 151.65
CA LYS A 259 13.00 30.37 150.76
C LYS A 259 14.50 30.15 151.01
N ALA A 260 15.22 31.20 151.41
CA ALA A 260 16.64 31.12 151.78
C ALA A 260 16.90 30.55 153.19
N GLY A 261 15.87 30.23 153.97
CA GLY A 261 15.97 29.68 155.32
C GLY A 261 16.47 30.68 156.38
N ARG A 262 16.35 31.98 156.13
CA ARG A 262 16.94 33.04 156.97
C ARG A 262 15.96 33.66 157.99
N LEU A 263 14.70 33.25 157.97
CA LEU A 263 13.69 33.75 158.90
C LEU A 263 13.64 32.90 160.18
N ALA A 264 13.67 33.56 161.34
CA ALA A 264 13.70 32.94 162.67
C ALA A 264 12.44 32.13 163.05
N CYS A 265 11.45 31.99 162.16
CA CYS A 265 10.22 31.21 162.30
C CYS A 265 9.74 30.62 160.96
N GLY A 266 10.67 30.33 160.03
CA GLY A 266 10.34 29.91 158.67
C GLY A 266 9.54 28.60 158.57
N ASP A 267 9.66 27.72 159.56
CA ASP A 267 8.96 26.42 159.61
C ASP A 267 7.43 26.56 159.73
N HIS A 268 6.95 27.72 160.19
CA HIS A 268 5.52 28.02 160.34
C HIS A 268 4.89 28.68 159.11
N VAL A 269 5.64 28.88 158.03
CA VAL A 269 5.20 29.57 156.81
C VAL A 269 4.99 28.55 155.69
N HIS A 270 3.81 28.58 155.06
CA HIS A 270 3.44 27.69 153.95
C HIS A 270 3.62 28.31 152.57
N GLY A 271 3.80 29.62 152.50
CA GLY A 271 3.98 30.38 151.25
C GLY A 271 2.88 31.41 151.01
N MET A 272 2.78 31.91 149.78
CA MET A 272 1.77 32.88 149.40
C MET A 272 0.42 32.21 149.13
N LEU A 273 -0.69 32.84 149.50
CA LEU A 273 -2.03 32.27 149.31
C LEU A 273 -2.28 31.90 147.83
N ALA A 274 -1.87 32.75 146.89
CA ALA A 274 -1.98 32.46 145.46
C ALA A 274 -1.11 31.29 144.98
N ASP A 275 -0.04 30.90 145.69
CA ASP A 275 0.76 29.69 145.42
C ASP A 275 0.07 28.40 145.86
N LEU A 276 -0.85 28.52 146.82
CA LEU A 276 -1.48 27.38 147.50
C LEU A 276 -2.87 27.06 146.94
N MET A 277 -3.29 27.76 145.89
CA MET A 277 -4.57 27.58 145.23
C MET A 277 -4.41 27.50 143.74
N ASP A 278 -5.23 26.65 143.15
CA ASP A 278 -5.34 26.45 141.72
C ASP A 278 -6.77 26.73 141.30
N VAL A 279 -6.97 27.58 140.29
CA VAL A 279 -8.29 28.07 139.92
C VAL A 279 -8.51 27.88 138.44
N GLY A 280 -9.68 27.40 138.04
CA GLY A 280 -10.04 27.30 136.62
C GLY A 280 -9.99 28.68 135.94
N LEU A 281 -9.53 28.74 134.69
CA LEU A 281 -9.33 30.00 133.95
C LEU A 281 -10.55 30.93 133.96
N GLU A 282 -11.75 30.35 133.86
CA GLU A 282 -13.03 31.07 133.82
C GLU A 282 -13.34 31.80 135.15
N ALA A 283 -12.94 31.20 136.27
CA ALA A 283 -13.18 31.71 137.62
C ALA A 283 -11.99 32.50 138.19
N ALA A 284 -10.77 32.29 137.67
CA ALA A 284 -9.53 32.84 138.23
C ALA A 284 -9.55 34.37 138.43
N THR A 285 -10.04 35.13 137.45
CA THR A 285 -10.17 36.59 137.58
C THR A 285 -11.22 36.99 138.61
N LEU A 286 -12.29 36.20 138.77
CA LEU A 286 -13.32 36.48 139.78
C LEU A 286 -12.74 36.28 141.18
N ILE A 287 -12.01 35.18 141.38
CA ILE A 287 -11.35 34.91 142.66
C ILE A 287 -10.27 35.96 142.98
N ASP A 288 -9.49 36.40 141.99
CA ASP A 288 -8.53 37.50 142.14
C ASP A 288 -9.23 38.79 142.64
N ILE A 289 -10.38 39.16 142.07
CA ILE A 289 -11.14 40.35 142.48
C ILE A 289 -11.57 40.26 143.94
N VAL A 290 -12.07 39.09 144.39
CA VAL A 290 -12.56 38.96 145.77
C VAL A 290 -11.44 38.89 146.80
N LEU A 291 -10.34 38.21 146.47
CA LEU A 291 -9.21 38.13 147.38
C LEU A 291 -8.45 39.45 147.42
N GLY A 292 -8.34 40.19 146.31
CA GLY A 292 -7.60 41.44 146.21
C GLY A 292 -6.18 41.28 146.77
N ASP A 293 -5.77 42.17 147.67
CA ASP A 293 -4.45 42.10 148.34
C ASP A 293 -4.23 40.84 149.17
N LYS A 294 -5.28 40.06 149.48
CA LYS A 294 -5.11 38.79 150.18
C LYS A 294 -4.49 37.71 149.30
N THR A 295 -4.53 37.85 147.97
CA THR A 295 -3.86 36.92 147.04
C THR A 295 -2.36 36.80 147.34
N GLN A 296 -1.73 37.92 147.70
CA GLN A 296 -0.31 37.99 148.11
C GLN A 296 -0.08 37.78 149.61
N ALA A 297 -1.10 37.43 150.39
CA ALA A 297 -0.92 37.20 151.81
C ALA A 297 -0.13 35.90 152.06
N VAL A 298 0.67 35.90 153.12
CA VAL A 298 1.50 34.76 153.52
C VAL A 298 0.70 33.86 154.45
N VAL A 299 0.57 32.59 154.09
CA VAL A 299 -0.14 31.58 154.88
C VAL A 299 0.80 30.98 155.92
N VAL A 300 0.32 30.86 157.16
CA VAL A 300 1.10 30.37 158.32
C VAL A 300 0.29 29.40 159.16
N ASP A 301 0.94 28.59 160.00
CA ASP A 301 0.23 27.70 160.95
C ASP A 301 -0.54 28.52 161.99
N GLU A 302 0.19 29.34 162.76
CA GLU A 302 -0.28 30.13 163.91
C GLU A 302 0.30 31.57 163.84
N ILE A 303 -0.42 32.56 164.36
CA ILE A 303 0.02 33.98 164.30
C ILE A 303 1.02 34.30 165.42
N GLU A 304 0.87 33.66 166.57
CA GLU A 304 1.54 33.98 167.83
C GLU A 304 3.08 33.97 167.71
N PRO A 305 3.71 32.95 167.09
CA PRO A 305 5.16 32.93 166.91
C PRO A 305 5.66 34.08 166.03
N LEU A 306 4.88 34.45 165.00
CA LEU A 306 5.22 35.54 164.09
C LEU A 306 5.09 36.91 164.77
N VAL A 307 4.07 37.12 165.58
CA VAL A 307 3.90 38.38 166.34
C VAL A 307 5.04 38.56 167.33
N ASP A 308 5.47 37.51 168.04
CA ASP A 308 6.64 37.57 168.93
C ASP A 308 7.93 37.87 168.16
N ALA A 309 8.12 37.24 166.99
CA ALA A 309 9.29 37.46 166.15
C ALA A 309 9.36 38.90 165.60
N VAL A 310 8.23 39.49 165.20
CA VAL A 310 8.14 40.89 164.76
C VAL A 310 8.35 41.85 165.94
N ALA A 311 7.65 41.63 167.06
CA ALA A 311 7.71 42.53 168.22
C ALA A 311 9.12 42.60 168.84
N ARG A 312 9.88 41.50 168.79
CA ARG A 312 11.27 41.45 169.25
C ARG A 312 12.30 41.84 168.20
N GLY A 313 11.87 42.31 167.03
CA GLY A 313 12.76 42.73 165.93
C GLY A 313 13.58 41.59 165.31
N ARG A 314 13.23 40.33 165.58
CA ARG A 314 13.88 39.14 165.01
C ARG A 314 13.43 38.85 163.58
N MET A 315 12.39 39.54 163.12
CA MET A 315 11.85 39.46 161.77
C MET A 315 11.61 40.88 161.23
N PRO A 316 12.63 41.53 160.63
CA PRO A 316 12.47 42.86 160.05
C PRO A 316 11.57 42.78 158.81
N LEU A 317 10.47 43.53 158.82
CA LEU A 317 9.58 43.63 157.68
C LEU A 317 9.88 44.90 156.89
N GLY A 318 10.24 44.76 155.61
CA GLY A 318 10.53 45.87 154.70
C GLY A 318 9.30 46.66 154.23
N GLY A 319 8.14 46.43 154.84
CA GLY A 319 6.86 47.06 154.52
C GLY A 319 5.69 46.27 155.11
N ARG A 320 4.49 46.46 154.57
CA ARG A 320 3.27 45.77 155.04
C ARG A 320 3.17 44.38 154.44
N ILE A 321 2.98 43.39 155.30
CA ILE A 321 2.73 41.99 154.93
C ILE A 321 1.51 41.51 155.71
N THR A 322 0.59 40.86 155.01
CA THR A 322 -0.56 40.21 155.64
C THR A 322 -0.23 38.75 155.88
N PHE A 323 -0.35 38.30 157.12
CA PHE A 323 -0.23 36.89 157.49
C PHE A 323 -1.62 36.29 157.73
N LEU A 324 -1.85 35.10 157.19
CA LEU A 324 -3.12 34.38 157.31
C LEU A 324 -2.88 33.03 158.00
N PRO A 325 -3.34 32.83 159.25
CA PRO A 325 -3.22 31.56 159.91
C PRO A 325 -4.18 30.54 159.29
N ILE A 326 -3.73 29.29 159.18
CA ILE A 326 -4.57 28.15 158.87
C ILE A 326 -5.52 27.91 160.06
N ALA A 327 -5.02 28.02 161.29
CA ALA A 327 -5.82 27.93 162.51
C ALA A 327 -6.80 29.12 162.63
N GLY A 328 -8.09 28.81 162.76
CA GLY A 328 -9.16 29.79 162.97
C GLY A 328 -10.52 29.23 162.56
N ASP A 329 -11.57 29.63 163.28
CA ASP A 329 -12.92 29.17 162.98
C ASP A 329 -13.37 29.68 161.61
N ALA A 330 -13.73 28.75 160.73
CA ALA A 330 -14.46 29.09 159.51
C ALA A 330 -15.86 29.59 159.92
N PRO A 331 -16.47 30.50 159.14
CA PRO A 331 -17.85 30.90 159.39
C PRO A 331 -18.76 29.68 159.44
N ASP A 332 -19.34 29.39 160.60
CA ASP A 332 -20.30 28.29 160.71
C ASP A 332 -21.60 28.68 160.01
N HIS A 333 -21.87 27.97 158.93
CA HIS A 333 -23.08 28.08 158.12
C HIS A 333 -23.91 26.81 158.20
N SER A 334 -23.55 25.85 159.08
CA SER A 334 -24.32 24.65 159.31
C SER A 334 -25.74 25.02 159.79
N GLY A 335 -26.75 24.49 159.09
CA GLY A 335 -28.16 24.78 159.37
C GLY A 335 -28.74 26.05 158.72
N LYS A 336 -27.97 26.83 157.93
CA LYS A 336 -28.49 27.96 157.13
C LYS A 336 -28.90 27.50 155.72
N SER A 337 -29.94 28.11 155.16
CA SER A 337 -30.43 27.82 153.80
C SER A 337 -29.38 28.18 152.74
N THR A 338 -29.13 27.28 151.79
CA THR A 338 -28.17 27.50 150.68
C THR A 338 -28.88 28.06 149.44
N PRO A 339 -28.23 28.94 148.65
CA PRO A 339 -28.77 29.45 147.39
C PRO A 339 -28.60 28.48 146.21
N GLU A 340 -28.14 27.25 146.47
CA GLU A 340 -27.93 26.24 145.46
C GLU A 340 -29.23 25.88 144.72
N GLY A 341 -29.17 25.84 143.39
CA GLY A 341 -30.33 25.57 142.53
C GLY A 341 -31.24 26.78 142.24
N VAL A 342 -30.92 27.97 142.76
CA VAL A 342 -31.64 29.20 142.38
C VAL A 342 -31.15 29.68 141.00
N LEU A 343 -32.09 30.11 140.15
CA LEU A 343 -31.79 30.64 138.82
C LEU A 343 -30.83 31.84 138.90
N GLY A 344 -29.78 31.83 138.08
CA GLY A 344 -28.74 32.87 138.08
C GLY A 344 -27.58 32.62 139.06
N VAL A 345 -27.60 31.54 139.84
CA VAL A 345 -26.50 31.12 140.73
C VAL A 345 -25.67 30.01 140.09
N LEU A 346 -24.39 30.26 139.84
CA LEU A 346 -23.47 29.27 139.26
C LEU A 346 -22.96 28.27 140.30
N GLY A 347 -22.78 28.72 141.54
CA GLY A 347 -22.35 27.87 142.64
C GLY A 347 -21.42 28.58 143.62
N PRO A 348 -20.99 27.87 144.68
CA PRO A 348 -20.04 28.41 145.63
C PRO A 348 -18.66 28.55 144.99
N ALA A 349 -17.97 29.66 145.27
CA ALA A 349 -16.67 29.97 144.65
C ALA A 349 -15.60 28.91 144.93
N VAL A 350 -15.63 28.30 146.12
CA VAL A 350 -14.72 27.23 146.52
C VAL A 350 -14.79 25.98 145.63
N ARG A 351 -15.87 25.79 144.84
CA ARG A 351 -15.98 24.69 143.87
C ARG A 351 -15.00 24.82 142.72
N PHE A 352 -14.60 26.05 142.39
CA PHE A 352 -13.73 26.35 141.25
C PHE A 352 -12.25 26.47 141.67
N ILE A 353 -11.93 26.09 142.91
CA ILE A 353 -10.61 26.21 143.51
C ILE A 353 -10.15 24.83 144.00
N ASP A 354 -9.05 24.36 143.43
CA ASP A 354 -8.32 23.21 143.90
C ASP A 354 -7.20 23.65 144.86
N THR A 355 -7.13 23.03 146.03
CA THR A 355 -6.12 23.34 147.06
C THR A 355 -5.87 22.09 147.90
N SER A 356 -4.73 22.04 148.58
CA SER A 356 -4.37 20.92 149.46
C SER A 356 -5.26 20.88 150.71
N ASP A 357 -5.46 19.70 151.28
CA ASP A 357 -6.34 19.54 152.46
C ASP A 357 -5.83 20.31 153.69
N ALA A 358 -4.54 20.59 153.78
CA ALA A 358 -3.95 21.39 154.84
C ALA A 358 -4.39 22.87 154.79
N VAL A 359 -4.58 23.43 153.59
CA VAL A 359 -4.91 24.86 153.38
C VAL A 359 -6.41 25.07 153.09
N ARG A 360 -7.13 23.99 152.74
CA ARG A 360 -8.59 23.99 152.50
C ARG A 360 -9.42 24.70 153.59
N PRO A 361 -9.13 24.56 154.91
CA PRO A 361 -9.85 25.31 155.94
C PRO A 361 -9.72 26.83 155.78
N LEU A 362 -8.53 27.32 155.43
CA LEU A 362 -8.27 28.73 155.17
C LEU A 362 -9.02 29.22 153.92
N VAL A 363 -8.99 28.47 152.83
CA VAL A 363 -9.72 28.82 151.60
C VAL A 363 -11.23 28.87 151.86
N THR A 364 -11.75 27.91 152.63
CA THR A 364 -13.16 27.88 153.04
C THR A 364 -13.50 29.08 153.95
N ARG A 365 -12.60 29.47 154.84
CA ARG A 365 -12.78 30.66 155.69
C ARG A 365 -12.78 31.97 154.88
N LEU A 366 -11.99 32.03 153.81
CA LEU A 366 -11.84 33.22 152.98
C LEU A 366 -12.87 33.33 151.86
N LEU A 367 -13.46 32.22 151.40
CA LEU A 367 -14.29 32.16 150.19
C LEU A 367 -15.51 31.23 150.32
N GLY A 368 -15.72 30.55 151.45
CA GLY A 368 -16.81 29.59 151.64
C GLY A 368 -18.20 30.23 151.72
N ASP A 369 -18.25 31.52 152.05
CA ASP A 369 -19.44 32.37 152.00
C ASP A 369 -19.62 33.08 150.65
N LEU A 370 -18.66 32.93 149.71
CA LEU A 370 -18.70 33.55 148.39
C LEU A 370 -19.39 32.66 147.37
N TRP A 371 -20.35 33.23 146.65
CA TRP A 371 -21.10 32.59 145.58
C TRP A 371 -20.97 33.35 144.27
N ILE A 372 -20.84 32.61 143.17
CA ILE A 372 -20.75 33.17 141.83
C ILE A 372 -22.15 33.20 141.22
N VAL A 373 -22.54 34.35 140.67
CA VAL A 373 -23.85 34.59 140.06
C VAL A 373 -23.71 35.22 138.67
N GLU A 374 -24.76 35.19 137.86
CA GLU A 374 -24.71 35.66 136.48
C GLU A 374 -24.50 37.18 136.38
N ASN A 375 -25.22 37.97 137.19
CA ASN A 375 -25.25 39.43 137.07
C ASN A 375 -25.59 40.13 138.41
N ALA A 376 -25.37 41.45 138.46
CA ALA A 376 -25.54 42.24 139.68
C ALA A 376 -27.00 42.30 140.19
N ALA A 377 -27.99 42.23 139.28
CA ALA A 377 -29.39 42.21 139.67
C ALA A 377 -29.73 40.94 140.47
N CYS A 378 -29.22 39.79 140.01
CA CYS A 378 -29.33 38.51 140.71
C CYS A 378 -28.64 38.57 142.09
N ALA A 379 -27.41 39.12 142.15
CA ALA A 379 -26.69 39.31 143.42
C ALA A 379 -27.51 40.13 144.43
N MET A 380 -28.14 41.22 143.98
CA MET A 380 -28.93 42.11 144.83
C MET A 380 -30.20 41.44 145.37
N GLU A 381 -30.92 40.69 144.52
CA GLU A 381 -32.11 39.95 144.95
C GLU A 381 -31.76 38.90 146.00
N LEU A 382 -30.73 38.10 145.72
CA LEU A 382 -30.31 36.99 146.58
C LEU A 382 -29.78 37.46 147.93
N ARG A 383 -29.14 38.62 147.97
CA ARG A 383 -28.65 39.21 149.23
C ARG A 383 -29.76 39.39 150.26
N SER A 384 -30.97 39.77 149.84
CA SER A 384 -32.11 39.93 150.76
C SER A 384 -32.52 38.61 151.43
N ARG A 385 -32.34 37.49 150.71
CA ARG A 385 -32.71 36.14 151.15
C ARG A 385 -31.58 35.45 151.92
N PHE A 386 -30.33 35.72 151.55
CA PHE A 386 -29.14 35.17 152.20
C PHE A 386 -28.17 36.31 152.56
N PRO A 387 -28.49 37.10 153.60
CA PRO A 387 -27.69 38.28 153.97
C PRO A 387 -26.30 37.95 154.53
N HIS A 388 -26.02 36.67 154.79
CA HIS A 388 -24.77 36.17 155.33
C HIS A 388 -23.76 35.74 154.26
N LEU A 389 -24.13 35.80 152.97
CA LEU A 389 -23.30 35.38 151.85
C LEU A 389 -22.78 36.59 151.07
N ARG A 390 -21.62 36.41 150.44
CA ARG A 390 -21.01 37.32 149.48
C ARG A 390 -21.29 36.83 148.07
N TRP A 391 -21.46 37.77 147.14
CA TRP A 391 -21.83 37.46 145.76
C TRP A 391 -20.85 38.11 144.82
N ILE A 392 -20.31 37.34 143.88
CA ILE A 392 -19.55 37.89 142.76
C ILE A 392 -20.23 37.54 141.44
N THR A 393 -20.34 38.51 140.55
CA THR A 393 -20.95 38.32 139.24
C THR A 393 -19.91 37.85 138.23
N LEU A 394 -20.33 37.28 137.10
CA LEU A 394 -19.43 36.94 135.98
C LEU A 394 -18.68 38.17 135.42
N ALA A 395 -19.28 39.35 135.55
CA ALA A 395 -18.69 40.63 135.16
C ALA A 395 -17.64 41.15 136.18
N GLY A 396 -17.56 40.55 137.37
CA GLY A 396 -16.59 40.91 138.42
C GLY A 396 -17.13 41.91 139.44
N GLU A 397 -18.44 42.13 139.52
CA GLU A 397 -19.04 42.96 140.57
C GLU A 397 -19.16 42.16 141.86
N LEU A 398 -18.63 42.68 142.97
CA LEU A 398 -18.63 42.03 144.28
C LEU A 398 -19.62 42.72 145.22
N LEU A 399 -20.58 41.97 145.73
CA LEU A 399 -21.52 42.39 146.76
C LEU A 399 -21.25 41.62 148.05
N ASP A 400 -20.74 42.32 149.06
CA ASP A 400 -20.38 41.76 150.36
C ASP A 400 -21.62 41.58 151.27
N ALA A 401 -21.51 40.74 152.31
CA ALA A 401 -22.56 40.48 153.29
C ALA A 401 -22.97 41.77 154.04
N GLY A 402 -21.98 42.64 154.34
CA GLY A 402 -22.20 43.96 154.93
C GLY A 402 -22.84 44.98 153.99
N GLY A 403 -22.99 44.66 152.70
CA GLY A 403 -23.60 45.52 151.69
C GLY A 403 -22.73 46.49 150.97
N MET A 404 -21.42 46.32 151.12
CA MET A 404 -20.47 46.96 150.22
C MET A 404 -20.65 46.37 148.83
N PHE A 405 -20.80 47.25 147.84
CA PHE A 405 -20.84 46.89 146.42
C PHE A 405 -19.61 47.47 145.74
N GLN A 406 -18.78 46.60 145.16
CA GLN A 406 -17.61 46.96 144.38
C GLN A 406 -17.86 46.61 142.92
N ALA A 407 -17.62 47.57 142.04
CA ALA A 407 -17.75 47.39 140.60
C ALA A 407 -16.58 48.08 139.89
N GLY A 408 -16.09 47.46 138.83
CA GLY A 408 -14.96 47.93 138.04
C GLY A 408 -14.72 47.03 136.82
N PRO A 409 -13.88 47.46 135.87
CA PRO A 409 -13.56 46.64 134.72
C PRO A 409 -12.82 45.37 135.14
N LYS A 410 -13.20 44.24 134.54
CA LYS A 410 -12.53 42.95 134.69
C LYS A 410 -11.34 42.88 133.73
N THR A 411 -10.12 43.07 134.22
CA THR A 411 -8.90 42.85 133.43
C THR A 411 -8.36 41.43 133.68
N ALA A 412 -8.45 40.58 132.65
CA ALA A 412 -7.90 39.23 132.72
C ALA A 412 -6.36 39.27 132.59
N GLY A 413 -5.64 38.65 133.53
CA GLY A 413 -4.16 38.54 133.50
C GLY A 413 -3.40 39.57 134.34
N GLU A 414 -4.09 40.57 134.91
CA GLU A 414 -3.49 41.51 135.86
C GLU A 414 -3.33 40.89 137.25
N GLY A 415 -4.31 40.08 137.69
CA GLY A 415 -4.25 39.37 138.96
C GLY A 415 -3.35 38.12 138.92
N ILE A 416 -2.79 37.76 140.07
CA ILE A 416 -1.80 36.68 140.21
C ILE A 416 -2.41 35.32 139.84
N LEU A 417 -3.64 35.02 140.27
CA LEU A 417 -4.28 33.73 139.99
C LEU A 417 -4.71 33.61 138.52
N SER A 418 -5.25 34.69 137.94
CA SER A 418 -5.67 34.72 136.53
C SER A 418 -4.51 34.60 135.57
N ARG A 419 -3.35 35.21 135.88
CA ARG A 419 -2.11 35.05 135.10
C ARG A 419 -1.64 33.59 135.07
N ARG A 420 -1.58 32.93 136.22
CA ARG A 420 -1.16 31.52 136.34
C ARG A 420 -2.09 30.56 135.60
N SER A 421 -3.39 30.78 135.75
CA SER A 421 -4.41 29.97 135.07
C SER A 421 -4.33 30.14 133.54
N MET A 422 -4.06 31.37 133.07
CA MET A 422 -3.85 31.67 131.65
C MET A 422 -2.57 31.04 131.11
N LEU A 423 -1.47 31.10 131.87
CA LEU A 423 -0.21 30.44 131.52
C LEU A 423 -0.38 28.93 131.34
N ARG A 424 -1.13 28.27 132.22
CA ARG A 424 -1.41 26.84 132.09
C ARG A 424 -2.23 26.51 130.84
N SER A 425 -3.31 27.25 130.59
CA SER A 425 -4.12 27.04 129.39
C SER A 425 -3.32 27.28 128.10
N LEU A 426 -2.46 28.30 128.08
CA LEU A 426 -1.57 28.55 126.95
C LEU A 426 -0.55 27.41 126.76
N ALA A 427 0.00 26.85 127.85
CA ALA A 427 0.91 25.70 127.77
C ALA A 427 0.24 24.45 127.17
N GLU A 428 -1.02 24.17 127.52
CA GLU A 428 -1.81 23.08 126.93
C GLU A 428 -2.08 23.33 125.43
N GLN A 429 -2.49 24.55 125.06
CA GLN A 429 -2.71 24.92 123.66
C GLN A 429 -1.44 24.84 122.82
N LEU A 430 -0.30 25.28 123.36
CA LEU A 430 1.01 25.16 122.72
C LEU A 430 1.41 23.70 122.52
N THR A 431 1.19 22.84 123.53
CA THR A 431 1.47 21.40 123.42
C THR A 431 0.63 20.74 122.33
N ARG A 432 -0.65 21.11 122.22
CA ARG A 432 -1.52 20.63 121.14
C ARG A 432 -1.05 21.11 119.76
N LEU A 433 -0.72 22.40 119.63
CA LEU A 433 -0.20 22.97 118.38
C LEU A 433 1.14 22.36 117.97
N ASP A 434 2.01 22.01 118.92
CA ASP A 434 3.25 21.29 118.64
C ASP A 434 2.97 19.89 118.05
N GLY A 435 1.93 19.22 118.53
CA GLY A 435 1.44 17.96 117.95
C GLY A 435 0.91 18.13 116.52
N GLU A 436 0.06 19.15 116.30
CA GLU A 436 -0.49 19.48 114.98
C GLU A 436 0.63 19.87 113.99
N LEU A 437 1.64 20.63 114.44
CA LEU A 437 2.82 20.97 113.63
C LEU A 437 3.67 19.76 113.25
N LYS A 438 3.88 18.81 114.16
CA LYS A 438 4.59 17.57 113.84
C LYS A 438 3.85 16.75 112.77
N GLN A 439 2.52 16.66 112.88
CA GLN A 439 1.69 15.95 111.89
C GLN A 439 1.68 16.67 110.54
N ALA A 440 1.55 18.00 110.54
CA ALA A 440 1.62 18.81 109.32
C ALA A 440 3.00 18.71 108.66
N GLY A 441 4.08 18.72 109.44
CA GLY A 441 5.45 18.52 108.95
C GLY A 441 5.65 17.16 108.27
N ALA A 442 5.22 16.07 108.92
CA ALA A 442 5.28 14.74 108.32
C ALA A 442 4.40 14.61 107.06
N SER A 443 3.26 15.29 107.03
CA SER A 443 2.39 15.32 105.85
C SER A 443 3.01 16.12 104.70
N LEU A 444 3.73 17.20 105.01
CA LEU A 444 4.50 17.98 104.04
C LEU A 444 5.62 17.16 103.42
N GLU A 445 6.43 16.46 104.23
CA GLU A 445 7.52 15.59 103.73
C GLU A 445 6.99 14.49 102.78
N LYS A 446 5.83 13.90 103.11
CA LYS A 446 5.16 12.94 102.23
C LYS A 446 4.71 13.58 100.92
N ALA A 447 4.16 14.79 100.97
CA ALA A 447 3.75 15.53 99.77
C ALA A 447 4.96 15.92 98.89
N GLU A 448 6.08 16.33 99.50
CA GLU A 448 7.34 16.62 98.80
C GLU A 448 7.90 15.37 98.11
N THR A 449 7.92 14.23 98.81
CA THR A 449 8.36 12.95 98.23
C THR A 449 7.47 12.53 97.06
N ARG A 450 6.14 12.66 97.22
CA ARG A 450 5.17 12.33 96.16
C ARG A 450 5.34 13.23 94.93
N GLN A 451 5.58 14.52 95.15
CA GLN A 451 5.80 15.48 94.07
C GLN A 451 7.10 15.21 93.32
N GLN A 452 8.17 14.86 94.03
CA GLN A 452 9.44 14.46 93.40
C GLN A 452 9.27 13.20 92.55
N GLN A 453 8.62 12.16 93.09
CA GLN A 453 8.33 10.93 92.35
C GLN A 453 7.44 11.17 91.11
N ALA A 454 6.45 12.05 91.23
CA ALA A 454 5.59 12.43 90.11
C ALA A 454 6.40 13.13 89.00
N ARG A 455 7.32 14.03 89.37
CA ARG A 455 8.19 14.73 88.42
C ARG A 455 9.12 13.78 87.69
N GLU A 456 9.76 12.86 88.40
CA GLU A 456 10.63 11.83 87.80
C GLU A 456 9.85 10.93 86.83
N ALA A 457 8.66 10.49 87.22
CA ALA A 457 7.78 9.70 86.35
C ALA A 457 7.36 10.48 85.08
N HIS A 458 7.05 11.77 85.22
CA HIS A 458 6.72 12.63 84.08
C HIS A 458 7.92 12.84 83.15
N GLU A 459 9.13 13.07 83.68
CA GLU A 459 10.34 13.19 82.86
C GLU A 459 10.62 11.91 82.07
N GLN A 460 10.48 10.74 82.69
CA GLN A 460 10.63 9.45 82.01
C GLN A 460 9.57 9.25 80.91
N ALA A 461 8.30 9.58 81.20
CA ALA A 461 7.22 9.48 80.23
C ALA A 461 7.40 10.47 79.06
N ALA A 462 7.86 11.70 79.34
CA ALA A 462 8.15 12.72 78.33
C ALA A 462 9.32 12.33 77.42
N LEU A 463 10.38 11.73 77.99
CA LEU A 463 11.49 11.17 77.21
C LEU A 463 11.00 10.05 76.30
N ARG A 464 10.26 9.08 76.84
CA ARG A 464 9.70 7.97 76.07
C ARG A 464 8.80 8.44 74.94
N ARG A 465 7.92 9.43 75.19
CA ARG A 465 7.07 10.07 74.17
C ARG A 465 7.91 10.64 73.03
N ARG A 466 9.03 11.30 73.34
CA ARG A 466 9.92 11.87 72.33
C ARG A 466 10.60 10.78 71.50
N GLU A 467 11.12 9.74 72.14
CA GLU A 467 11.78 8.61 71.46
C GLU A 467 10.82 7.88 70.52
N THR A 468 9.61 7.54 70.99
CA THR A 468 8.61 6.87 70.17
C THR A 468 8.10 7.75 69.02
N ALA A 469 7.94 9.05 69.24
CA ALA A 469 7.56 9.99 68.18
C ALA A 469 8.66 10.10 67.10
N GLN A 470 9.94 10.10 67.50
CA GLN A 470 11.06 10.08 66.56
C GLN A 470 11.09 8.76 65.77
N ALA A 471 10.90 7.62 66.43
CA ALA A 471 10.83 6.31 65.78
C ALA A 471 9.69 6.24 64.74
N ALA A 472 8.51 6.77 65.08
CA ALA A 472 7.38 6.85 64.14
C ALA A 472 7.70 7.74 62.93
N ALA A 473 8.32 8.91 63.14
CA ALA A 473 8.72 9.81 62.06
C ALA A 473 9.79 9.17 61.13
N GLU A 474 10.75 8.43 61.71
CA GLU A 474 11.75 7.69 60.93
C GLU A 474 11.13 6.56 60.11
N ALA A 475 10.19 5.80 60.70
CA ALA A 475 9.47 4.75 59.99
C ALA A 475 8.64 5.32 58.83
N GLU A 476 8.00 6.48 59.02
CA GLU A 476 7.24 7.18 57.98
C GLU A 476 8.15 7.66 56.85
N ARG A 477 9.32 8.22 57.18
CA ARG A 477 10.31 8.61 56.16
C ARG A 477 10.78 7.42 55.34
N ARG A 478 11.10 6.29 55.99
CA ARG A 478 11.52 5.06 55.30
C ARG A 478 10.40 4.54 54.39
N LEU A 479 9.15 4.52 54.86
CA LEU A 479 8.02 4.10 54.04
C LEU A 479 7.87 4.99 52.80
N ASN A 480 7.95 6.32 52.95
CA ASN A 480 7.85 7.26 51.83
C ASN A 480 9.00 7.10 50.82
N GLU A 481 10.24 6.89 51.28
CA GLU A 481 11.39 6.61 50.41
C GLU A 481 11.18 5.32 49.60
N HIS A 482 10.64 4.27 50.22
CA HIS A 482 10.30 3.01 49.53
C HIS A 482 9.08 3.16 48.60
N GLN A 483 8.12 4.04 48.93
CA GLN A 483 6.99 4.37 48.06
C GLN A 483 7.46 4.99 46.74
N GLN A 484 8.36 5.97 46.82
CA GLN A 484 8.93 6.62 45.64
C GLN A 484 9.70 5.63 44.76
N ARG A 485 10.49 4.73 45.37
CA ARG A 485 11.23 3.68 44.64
C ARG A 485 10.29 2.72 43.91
N TYR A 486 9.20 2.32 44.55
CA TYR A 486 8.19 1.47 43.93
C TYR A 486 7.48 2.14 42.76
N ASP A 487 7.10 3.41 42.92
CA ASP A 487 6.46 4.18 41.84
C ASP A 487 7.40 4.35 40.64
N GLU A 488 8.69 4.58 40.87
CA GLU A 488 9.71 4.63 39.82
C GLU A 488 9.87 3.28 39.11
N LEU A 489 9.96 2.20 39.89
CA LEU A 489 10.10 0.84 39.35
C LEU A 489 8.89 0.45 38.51
N ARG A 490 7.68 0.77 38.98
CA ARG A 490 6.43 0.52 38.25
C ARG A 490 6.35 1.29 36.94
N ARG A 491 6.85 2.53 36.89
CA ARG A 491 6.97 3.30 35.63
C ARG A 491 7.93 2.63 34.66
N ARG A 492 9.13 2.23 35.12
CA ARG A 492 10.11 1.50 34.29
C ARG A 492 9.53 0.20 33.75
N LEU A 493 8.82 -0.56 34.58
CA LEU A 493 8.15 -1.79 34.17
C LEU A 493 7.07 -1.53 33.10
N GLN A 494 6.28 -0.47 33.26
CA GLN A 494 5.28 -0.10 32.26
C GLN A 494 5.93 0.30 30.93
N ASP A 495 7.03 1.07 30.97
CA ASP A 495 7.76 1.47 29.77
C ASP A 495 8.37 0.26 29.05
N ALA A 496 8.95 -0.68 29.80
CA ALA A 496 9.48 -1.94 29.26
C ALA A 496 8.38 -2.81 28.64
N ARG A 497 7.21 -2.91 29.28
CA ARG A 497 6.03 -3.63 28.73
C ARG A 497 5.53 -3.00 27.43
N ASN A 498 5.42 -1.67 27.38
CA ASN A 498 5.02 -0.96 26.17
C ASN A 498 6.03 -1.17 25.04
N GLN A 499 7.33 -1.15 25.36
CA GLN A 499 8.40 -1.43 24.40
C GLN A 499 8.31 -2.87 23.88
N LEU A 500 8.08 -3.86 24.76
CA LEU A 500 7.90 -5.25 24.39
C LEU A 500 6.73 -5.43 23.43
N GLU A 501 5.58 -4.83 23.74
CA GLU A 501 4.39 -4.89 22.88
C GLU A 501 4.65 -4.25 21.50
N LYS A 502 5.34 -3.10 21.46
CA LYS A 502 5.70 -2.44 20.21
C LYS A 502 6.61 -3.33 19.36
N THR A 503 7.69 -3.87 19.94
CA THR A 503 8.63 -4.75 19.25
C THR A 503 7.96 -6.04 18.78
N GLN A 504 7.04 -6.60 19.58
CA GLN A 504 6.25 -7.78 19.18
C GLN A 504 5.37 -7.49 17.96
N ARG A 505 4.65 -6.36 17.93
CA ARG A 505 3.83 -5.96 16.77
C ARG A 505 4.67 -5.72 15.51
N GLU A 506 5.82 -5.08 15.66
CA GLU A 506 6.78 -4.87 14.55
C GLU A 506 7.32 -6.21 14.02
N HIS A 507 7.62 -7.15 14.92
CA HIS A 507 8.04 -8.52 14.57
C HIS A 507 6.95 -9.25 13.79
N GLU A 508 5.72 -9.29 14.29
CA GLU A 508 4.59 -9.97 13.63
C GLU A 508 4.31 -9.38 12.23
N THR A 509 4.35 -8.05 12.10
CA THR A 509 4.17 -7.37 10.81
C THR A 509 5.27 -7.71 9.82
N THR A 510 6.53 -7.73 10.29
CA THR A 510 7.69 -8.06 9.46
C THR A 510 7.67 -9.54 9.05
N ALA A 511 7.25 -10.44 9.94
CA ALA A 511 7.10 -11.86 9.69
C ALA A 511 6.02 -12.15 8.63
N ALA A 512 4.86 -11.50 8.73
CA ALA A 512 3.81 -11.59 7.73
C ALA A 512 4.29 -11.09 6.35
N ARG A 513 5.04 -9.98 6.34
CA ARG A 513 5.63 -9.45 5.10
C ARG A 513 6.65 -10.41 4.50
N LEU A 514 7.53 -10.99 5.32
CA LEU A 514 8.49 -12.01 4.87
C LEU A 514 7.77 -13.19 4.23
N GLN A 515 6.73 -13.73 4.88
CA GLN A 515 5.95 -14.85 4.35
C GLN A 515 5.32 -14.52 2.99
N ALA A 516 4.78 -13.30 2.82
CA ALA A 516 4.21 -12.86 1.56
C ALA A 516 5.25 -12.76 0.43
N LEU A 517 6.43 -12.17 0.70
CA LEU A 517 7.50 -12.10 -0.30
C LEU A 517 8.07 -13.47 -0.65
N THR A 518 8.22 -14.37 0.33
CA THR A 518 8.67 -15.74 0.09
C THR A 518 7.70 -16.50 -0.82
N ALA A 519 6.39 -16.31 -0.66
CA ALA A 519 5.39 -16.86 -1.58
C ALA A 519 5.50 -16.27 -2.99
N GLN A 520 5.67 -14.95 -3.11
CA GLN A 520 5.88 -14.28 -4.41
C GLN A 520 7.15 -14.78 -5.11
N LYS A 521 8.25 -14.94 -4.37
CA LYS A 521 9.50 -15.47 -4.93
C LYS A 521 9.31 -16.89 -5.46
N ALA A 522 8.63 -17.74 -4.70
CA ALA A 522 8.34 -19.11 -5.14
C ALA A 522 7.49 -19.14 -6.42
N GLU A 523 6.56 -18.20 -6.62
CA GLU A 523 5.81 -18.06 -7.87
C GLU A 523 6.70 -17.59 -9.03
N ALA A 524 7.56 -16.59 -8.79
CA ALA A 524 8.51 -16.09 -9.79
C ALA A 524 9.51 -17.17 -10.22
N ASP A 525 10.04 -17.96 -9.29
CA ASP A 525 10.93 -19.10 -9.57
C ASP A 525 10.21 -20.14 -10.44
N ARG A 526 8.96 -20.52 -10.11
CA ARG A 526 8.16 -21.44 -10.93
C ARG A 526 7.93 -20.91 -12.35
N ARG A 527 7.68 -19.60 -12.49
CA ARG A 527 7.52 -18.94 -13.79
C ARG A 527 8.81 -18.97 -14.60
N CYS A 528 9.96 -18.76 -13.97
CA CYS A 528 11.28 -18.90 -14.60
C CYS A 528 11.48 -20.33 -15.12
N ASP A 529 11.26 -21.33 -14.28
CA ASP A 529 11.46 -22.73 -14.64
C ASP A 529 10.54 -23.16 -15.79
N ALA A 530 9.29 -22.70 -15.79
CA ALA A 530 8.34 -22.96 -16.88
C ALA A 530 8.79 -22.30 -18.20
N LEU A 531 9.14 -21.00 -18.17
CA LEU A 531 9.61 -20.29 -19.36
C LEU A 531 10.92 -20.86 -19.91
N LYS A 532 11.82 -21.32 -19.03
CA LYS A 532 13.06 -21.98 -19.44
C LYS A 532 12.78 -23.28 -20.21
N LYS A 533 11.85 -24.11 -19.73
CA LYS A 533 11.43 -25.33 -20.45
C LYS A 533 10.80 -25.02 -21.80
N GLU A 534 9.98 -23.98 -21.89
CA GLU A 534 9.40 -23.54 -23.17
C GLU A 534 10.47 -22.99 -24.13
N LEU A 535 11.48 -22.26 -23.62
CA LEU A 535 12.61 -21.81 -24.41
C LEU A 535 13.42 -22.97 -24.97
N ASP A 536 13.77 -23.96 -24.13
CA ASP A 536 14.49 -25.15 -24.59
C ASP A 536 13.70 -25.88 -25.68
N ARG A 537 12.39 -26.08 -25.47
CA ARG A 537 11.49 -26.69 -26.47
C ARG A 537 11.42 -25.90 -27.77
N LEU A 538 11.23 -24.58 -27.71
CA LEU A 538 11.18 -23.72 -28.89
C LEU A 538 12.52 -23.68 -29.62
N GLY A 539 13.64 -23.74 -28.89
CA GLY A 539 14.98 -23.86 -29.46
C GLY A 539 15.14 -25.14 -30.29
N ASP A 540 14.69 -26.27 -29.76
CA ASP A 540 14.66 -27.55 -30.48
C ASP A 540 13.73 -27.49 -31.70
N GLU A 541 12.51 -26.94 -31.55
CA GLU A 541 11.57 -26.76 -32.66
C GLU A 541 12.15 -25.87 -33.78
N ILE A 542 12.81 -24.76 -33.44
CA ILE A 542 13.48 -23.89 -34.41
C ILE A 542 14.61 -24.66 -35.12
N ALA A 543 15.45 -25.39 -34.39
CA ALA A 543 16.55 -26.14 -34.99
C ALA A 543 16.05 -27.21 -35.98
N THR A 544 14.95 -27.91 -35.64
CA THR A 544 14.32 -28.89 -36.55
C THR A 544 13.76 -28.22 -37.81
N LEU A 545 13.02 -27.12 -37.66
CA LEU A 545 12.46 -26.36 -38.79
C LEU A 545 13.55 -25.75 -39.70
N GLU A 546 14.66 -25.29 -39.14
CA GLU A 546 15.80 -24.79 -39.91
C GLU A 546 16.42 -25.90 -40.77
N GLU A 547 16.53 -27.11 -40.24
CA GLU A 547 17.06 -28.26 -40.98
C GLU A 547 16.09 -28.71 -42.07
N GLU A 548 14.79 -28.81 -41.76
CA GLU A 548 13.75 -29.08 -42.77
C GLU A 548 13.75 -28.03 -43.88
N PHE A 549 13.85 -26.75 -43.53
CA PHE A 549 13.93 -25.66 -44.49
C PHE A 549 15.15 -25.78 -45.40
N LYS A 550 16.34 -26.09 -44.86
CA LYS A 550 17.56 -26.32 -45.67
C LYS A 550 17.37 -27.45 -46.67
N GLN A 551 16.80 -28.57 -46.22
CA GLN A 551 16.54 -29.74 -47.07
C GLN A 551 15.49 -29.44 -48.16
N HIS A 552 14.44 -28.70 -47.82
CA HIS A 552 13.46 -28.24 -48.81
C HIS A 552 14.07 -27.27 -49.82
N ALA A 553 14.83 -26.26 -49.37
CA ALA A 553 15.49 -25.29 -50.24
C ALA A 553 16.48 -25.95 -51.21
N ALA A 554 17.22 -26.97 -50.76
CA ALA A 554 18.08 -27.78 -51.62
C ALA A 554 17.29 -28.52 -52.71
N ARG A 555 16.16 -29.16 -52.36
CA ARG A 555 15.26 -29.82 -53.32
C ARG A 555 14.68 -28.84 -54.34
N THR A 556 14.18 -27.68 -53.88
CA THR A 556 13.66 -26.63 -54.76
C THR A 556 14.73 -26.16 -55.75
N THR A 557 15.98 -26.00 -55.30
CA THR A 557 17.11 -25.62 -56.16
C THR A 557 17.39 -26.69 -57.22
N GLU A 558 17.37 -27.96 -56.84
CA GLU A 558 17.54 -29.07 -57.79
C GLU A 558 16.41 -29.10 -58.83
N SER A 559 15.15 -28.98 -58.40
CA SER A 559 13.98 -28.92 -59.30
C SER A 559 14.07 -27.73 -60.27
N LYS A 560 14.51 -26.56 -59.82
CA LYS A 560 14.74 -25.38 -60.67
C LYS A 560 15.81 -25.63 -61.74
N VAL A 561 16.91 -26.28 -61.37
CA VAL A 561 17.96 -26.65 -62.34
C VAL A 561 17.41 -27.63 -63.38
N ARG A 562 16.59 -28.61 -62.97
CA ARG A 562 15.92 -29.53 -63.90
C ARG A 562 14.94 -28.81 -64.83
N LEU A 563 14.15 -27.88 -64.29
CA LEU A 563 13.23 -27.06 -65.06
C LEU A 563 13.97 -26.25 -66.13
N ALA A 564 15.04 -25.54 -65.76
CA ALA A 564 15.84 -24.75 -66.69
C ALA A 564 16.44 -25.60 -67.83
N LYS A 565 16.92 -26.82 -67.53
CA LYS A 565 17.39 -27.76 -68.56
C LYS A 565 16.26 -28.21 -69.50
N CYS A 566 15.06 -28.44 -68.96
CA CYS A 566 13.90 -28.81 -69.76
C CYS A 566 13.43 -27.63 -70.64
N GLU A 567 13.50 -26.39 -70.13
CA GLU A 567 13.22 -25.16 -70.88
C GLU A 567 14.17 -24.98 -72.07
N GLU A 568 15.47 -25.16 -71.84
CA GLU A 568 16.48 -25.09 -72.89
C GLU A 568 16.23 -26.16 -73.96
N ARG A 569 15.97 -27.40 -73.55
CA ARG A 569 15.64 -28.50 -74.47
C ARG A 569 14.39 -28.21 -75.28
N LEU A 570 13.33 -27.72 -74.63
CA LEU A 570 12.08 -27.37 -75.28
C LEU A 570 12.28 -26.25 -76.31
N THR A 571 12.99 -25.19 -75.93
CA THR A 571 13.31 -24.07 -76.83
C THR A 571 14.11 -24.55 -78.05
N GLY A 572 15.07 -25.47 -77.84
CA GLY A 572 15.84 -26.09 -78.92
C GLY A 572 14.98 -26.92 -79.88
N LEU A 573 14.08 -27.75 -79.36
CA LEU A 573 13.16 -28.58 -80.16
C LEU A 573 12.13 -27.72 -80.92
N GLU A 574 11.60 -26.67 -80.31
CA GLU A 574 10.70 -25.72 -80.97
C GLU A 574 11.39 -24.98 -82.13
N ALA A 575 12.65 -24.59 -81.96
CA ALA A 575 13.45 -24.00 -83.02
C ALA A 575 13.72 -24.99 -84.17
N GLN A 576 13.95 -26.28 -83.85
CA GLN A 576 14.08 -27.34 -84.86
C GLN A 576 12.77 -27.57 -85.63
N LEU A 577 11.64 -27.61 -84.94
CA LEU A 577 10.33 -27.77 -85.57
C LEU A 577 10.04 -26.64 -86.56
N ARG A 578 10.30 -25.38 -86.18
CA ARG A 578 10.17 -24.22 -87.08
C ARG A 578 11.04 -24.32 -88.33
N ARG A 579 12.26 -24.87 -88.22
CA ARG A 579 13.12 -25.10 -89.38
C ARG A 579 12.53 -26.15 -90.33
N PHE A 580 12.00 -27.26 -89.79
CA PHE A 580 11.36 -28.28 -90.62
C PHE A 580 10.07 -27.77 -91.28
N GLU A 581 9.29 -26.92 -90.62
CA GLU A 581 8.12 -26.27 -91.21
C GLU A 581 8.48 -25.36 -92.41
N GLN A 582 9.58 -24.60 -92.31
CA GLN A 582 10.08 -23.78 -93.42
C GLN A 582 10.51 -24.65 -94.61
N VAL A 583 11.28 -25.71 -94.36
CA VAL A 583 11.71 -26.64 -95.41
C VAL A 583 10.50 -27.35 -96.05
N ARG A 584 9.47 -27.68 -95.28
CA ARG A 584 8.23 -28.27 -95.81
C ARG A 584 7.54 -27.33 -96.81
N GLU A 585 7.40 -26.05 -96.47
CA GLU A 585 6.77 -25.07 -97.37
C GLU A 585 7.58 -24.86 -98.66
N GLU A 586 8.91 -24.87 -98.58
CA GLU A 586 9.79 -24.82 -99.76
C GLU A 586 9.57 -26.04 -100.67
N ARG A 587 9.54 -27.27 -100.10
CA ARG A 587 9.29 -28.50 -100.87
C ARG A 587 7.90 -28.56 -101.47
N ARG A 588 6.90 -28.00 -100.79
CA ARG A 588 5.54 -27.89 -101.32
C ARG A 588 5.48 -26.99 -102.55
N ARG A 589 6.19 -25.86 -102.53
CA ARG A 589 6.29 -24.96 -103.70
C ARG A 589 6.98 -25.63 -104.89
N GLU A 590 8.06 -26.37 -104.66
CA GLU A 590 8.73 -27.14 -105.72
C GLU A 590 7.79 -28.17 -106.38
N LEU A 591 6.94 -28.84 -105.59
CA LEU A 591 5.92 -29.77 -106.09
C LEU A 591 4.84 -29.08 -106.93
N ASP A 592 4.33 -27.94 -106.45
CA ASP A 592 3.30 -27.16 -107.16
C ASP A 592 3.82 -26.63 -108.52
N GLU A 593 5.08 -26.18 -108.59
CA GLU A 593 5.70 -25.71 -109.83
C GLU A 593 5.90 -26.84 -110.85
N ALA A 594 6.47 -27.97 -110.40
CA ALA A 594 6.66 -29.14 -111.26
C ALA A 594 5.33 -29.71 -111.80
N GLY A 595 4.26 -29.65 -110.99
CA GLY A 595 2.92 -30.06 -111.41
C GLY A 595 2.32 -29.15 -112.51
N ARG A 596 2.52 -27.83 -112.43
CA ARG A 596 2.02 -26.89 -113.45
C ARG A 596 2.70 -27.06 -114.80
N SER A 597 4.03 -27.21 -114.83
CA SER A 597 4.79 -27.39 -116.07
C SER A 597 4.39 -28.67 -116.82
N LEU A 598 4.05 -29.73 -116.08
CA LEU A 598 3.53 -30.96 -116.66
C LEU A 598 2.20 -30.72 -117.38
N ALA A 599 1.23 -30.10 -116.70
CA ALA A 599 -0.11 -29.87 -117.23
C ALA A 599 -0.12 -28.98 -118.50
N GLU A 600 0.71 -27.93 -118.53
CA GLU A 600 0.81 -27.03 -119.68
C GLU A 600 1.34 -27.74 -120.94
N THR A 601 2.27 -28.67 -120.75
CA THR A 601 2.89 -29.45 -121.85
C THR A 601 1.90 -30.48 -122.42
N GLU A 602 1.09 -31.12 -121.56
CA GLU A 602 0.03 -32.06 -122.00
C GLU A 602 -1.02 -31.35 -122.88
N GLN A 603 -1.37 -30.11 -122.54
CA GLN A 603 -2.36 -29.33 -123.29
C GLN A 603 -1.87 -28.93 -124.69
N ARG A 604 -0.58 -28.57 -124.82
CA ARG A 604 0.04 -28.23 -126.12
C ARG A 604 0.10 -29.43 -127.06
N LEU A 605 0.44 -30.61 -126.53
CA LEU A 605 0.51 -31.86 -127.29
C LEU A 605 -0.85 -32.24 -127.91
N ALA A 606 -1.93 -32.07 -127.14
CA ALA A 606 -3.28 -32.35 -127.61
C ALA A 606 -3.67 -31.44 -128.81
N ALA A 607 -3.37 -30.14 -128.72
CA ALA A 607 -3.71 -29.19 -129.78
C ALA A 607 -2.97 -29.45 -131.11
N THR A 608 -1.68 -29.82 -131.05
CA THR A 608 -0.89 -30.10 -132.26
C THR A 608 -1.34 -31.38 -132.97
N ARG A 609 -1.79 -32.41 -132.23
CA ARG A 609 -2.37 -33.63 -132.83
C ARG A 609 -3.66 -33.36 -133.61
N GLU A 610 -4.50 -32.45 -133.13
CA GLU A 610 -5.75 -32.09 -133.79
C GLU A 610 -5.52 -31.35 -135.12
N ALA A 611 -4.52 -30.48 -135.17
CA ALA A 611 -4.14 -29.75 -136.39
C ALA A 611 -3.67 -30.68 -137.52
N VAL A 612 -2.85 -31.68 -137.21
CA VAL A 612 -2.36 -32.69 -138.18
C VAL A 612 -3.53 -33.44 -138.83
N ALA A 613 -4.50 -33.89 -138.02
CA ALA A 613 -5.64 -34.65 -138.51
C ALA A 613 -6.52 -33.85 -139.50
N GLN A 614 -6.65 -32.53 -139.30
CA GLN A 614 -7.42 -31.67 -140.21
C GLN A 614 -6.72 -31.44 -141.55
N ALA A 615 -5.39 -31.32 -141.55
CA ALA A 615 -4.61 -31.13 -142.77
C ALA A 615 -4.63 -32.38 -143.67
N GLU A 616 -4.58 -33.58 -143.08
CA GLU A 616 -4.65 -34.84 -143.83
C GLU A 616 -5.99 -35.01 -144.56
N ALA A 617 -7.10 -34.63 -143.94
CA ALA A 617 -8.43 -34.73 -144.56
C ALA A 617 -8.57 -33.85 -145.81
N ARG A 618 -8.03 -32.63 -145.79
CA ARG A 618 -8.04 -31.71 -146.95
C ARG A 618 -7.22 -32.21 -148.14
N ALA A 619 -6.11 -32.91 -147.88
CA ALA A 619 -5.27 -33.45 -148.95
C ALA A 619 -6.03 -34.52 -149.78
N VAL A 620 -6.92 -35.29 -149.14
CA VAL A 620 -7.73 -36.31 -149.82
C VAL A 620 -8.74 -35.70 -150.80
N GLU A 621 -9.41 -34.60 -150.43
CA GLU A 621 -10.41 -33.93 -151.27
C GLU A 621 -9.80 -33.39 -152.58
N LEU A 622 -8.60 -32.82 -152.52
CA LEU A 622 -7.93 -32.23 -153.68
C LEU A 622 -7.52 -33.29 -154.72
N TYR A 623 -7.09 -34.47 -154.26
CA TYR A 623 -6.75 -35.59 -155.13
C TYR A 623 -7.93 -36.07 -155.98
N ASP A 624 -9.15 -36.03 -155.44
CA ASP A 624 -10.36 -36.50 -156.14
C ASP A 624 -10.79 -35.54 -157.26
N ILE A 625 -10.67 -34.22 -157.02
CA ILE A 625 -10.97 -33.17 -158.01
C ILE A 625 -10.02 -33.25 -159.22
N LYS A 626 -8.73 -33.57 -158.98
CA LYS A 626 -7.74 -33.74 -160.05
C LYS A 626 -8.16 -34.84 -161.04
N GLN A 627 -8.70 -35.94 -160.54
CA GLN A 627 -9.09 -37.10 -161.36
C GLN A 627 -10.27 -36.78 -162.29
N GLN A 628 -11.22 -35.96 -161.84
CA GLN A 628 -12.39 -35.56 -162.63
C GLN A 628 -11.99 -34.68 -163.82
N LEU A 629 -11.10 -33.71 -163.60
CA LEU A 629 -10.65 -32.77 -164.63
C LEU A 629 -9.87 -33.46 -165.77
N GLU A 630 -9.06 -34.47 -165.47
CA GLU A 630 -8.30 -35.22 -166.48
C GLU A 630 -9.20 -36.05 -167.42
N ASN A 631 -10.41 -36.42 -166.98
CA ASN A 631 -11.37 -37.15 -167.81
C ASN A 631 -12.13 -36.22 -168.77
N GLU A 632 -12.58 -35.05 -168.30
CA GLU A 632 -13.26 -34.06 -169.17
C GLU A 632 -12.36 -33.58 -170.32
N ALA A 633 -11.04 -33.46 -170.09
CA ALA A 633 -10.09 -33.10 -171.14
C ALA A 633 -10.07 -34.09 -172.31
N LYS A 634 -10.24 -35.40 -172.04
CA LYS A 634 -10.17 -36.45 -173.07
C LYS A 634 -11.37 -36.41 -174.02
N ASP A 635 -12.56 -36.14 -173.51
CA ASP A 635 -13.79 -36.12 -174.31
C ASP A 635 -13.81 -34.97 -175.32
N ILE A 636 -13.26 -33.82 -174.94
CA ILE A 636 -13.20 -32.62 -175.79
C ILE A 636 -12.20 -32.81 -176.94
N ILE A 637 -11.10 -33.55 -176.71
CA ILE A 637 -10.12 -33.86 -177.76
C ILE A 637 -10.77 -34.69 -178.89
N ALA A 638 -11.62 -35.66 -178.55
CA ALA A 638 -12.27 -36.54 -179.53
C ALA A 638 -13.27 -35.80 -180.44
N GLN A 639 -13.98 -34.79 -179.92
CA GLN A 639 -14.92 -33.99 -180.72
C GLN A 639 -14.23 -33.16 -181.80
N ARG A 640 -13.00 -32.68 -181.53
CA ARG A 640 -12.22 -31.87 -182.46
C ARG A 640 -11.84 -32.63 -183.74
N GLU A 641 -11.53 -33.91 -183.62
CA GLU A 641 -11.08 -34.74 -184.75
C GLU A 641 -12.22 -35.02 -185.74
N ALA A 642 -13.44 -35.24 -185.25
CA ALA A 642 -14.62 -35.50 -186.08
C ALA A 642 -14.99 -34.33 -187.01
N ILE A 643 -14.89 -33.09 -186.51
CA ILE A 643 -15.21 -31.87 -187.27
C ILE A 643 -14.19 -31.64 -188.39
N ALA A 644 -12.92 -31.95 -188.16
CA ALA A 644 -11.85 -31.79 -189.16
C ALA A 644 -12.05 -32.69 -190.40
N GLU A 645 -12.66 -33.86 -190.23
CA GLU A 645 -12.86 -34.83 -191.30
C GLU A 645 -14.06 -34.48 -192.20
N GLN A 646 -15.11 -33.90 -191.64
CA GLN A 646 -16.26 -33.38 -192.40
C GLN A 646 -15.86 -32.25 -193.37
N ARG A 647 -15.00 -31.32 -192.92
CA ARG A 647 -14.48 -30.23 -193.77
C ARG A 647 -13.83 -30.72 -195.05
N ARG A 648 -12.98 -31.76 -194.95
CA ARG A 648 -12.23 -32.29 -196.11
C ARG A 648 -13.13 -32.81 -197.21
N ARG A 649 -14.24 -33.47 -196.85
CA ARG A 649 -15.19 -34.03 -197.83
C ARG A 649 -15.92 -32.95 -198.62
N ARG A 650 -16.35 -31.87 -197.97
CA ARG A 650 -17.14 -30.80 -198.62
C ARG A 650 -16.30 -29.97 -199.60
N ALA A 651 -15.02 -29.74 -199.30
CA ALA A 651 -14.10 -29.02 -200.19
C ALA A 651 -13.90 -29.72 -201.55
N ALA A 652 -13.88 -31.06 -201.58
CA ALA A 652 -13.64 -31.83 -202.79
C ALA A 652 -14.81 -31.76 -203.80
N GLN A 653 -16.06 -31.72 -203.32
CA GLN A 653 -17.26 -31.69 -204.18
C GLN A 653 -17.42 -30.37 -204.95
N ILE A 654 -16.94 -29.26 -204.38
CA ILE A 654 -17.03 -27.91 -205.00
C ILE A 654 -16.16 -27.81 -206.26
N GLN A 655 -15.00 -28.46 -206.27
CA GLN A 655 -14.10 -28.45 -207.43
C GLN A 655 -14.68 -29.18 -208.65
N GLU A 656 -15.48 -30.22 -208.46
CA GLU A 656 -16.00 -31.06 -209.54
C GLU A 656 -17.13 -30.37 -210.34
N VAL A 657 -18.00 -29.62 -209.65
CA VAL A 657 -19.10 -28.85 -210.25
C VAL A 657 -18.57 -27.72 -211.14
N ARG A 658 -17.49 -27.04 -210.73
CA ARG A 658 -16.89 -25.95 -211.53
C ARG A 658 -16.28 -26.45 -212.85
N ARG A 659 -15.86 -27.72 -212.92
CA ARG A 659 -15.19 -28.29 -214.10
C ARG A 659 -16.16 -28.65 -215.23
N LYS A 660 -17.42 -29.00 -214.92
CA LYS A 660 -18.46 -29.33 -215.92
C LYS A 660 -19.00 -28.11 -216.68
N ILE A 661 -18.89 -26.90 -216.13
CA ILE A 661 -19.41 -25.67 -216.74
C ILE A 661 -18.56 -25.20 -217.94
N HIS A 662 -17.30 -25.63 -218.05
CA HIS A 662 -16.37 -25.15 -219.10
C HIS A 662 -16.35 -25.99 -220.40
N ALA A 663 -17.05 -27.13 -220.49
CA ALA A 663 -16.83 -28.13 -221.54
C ALA A 663 -17.93 -28.27 -222.64
N PHE A 664 -18.99 -27.44 -222.67
CA PHE A 664 -20.10 -27.55 -223.64
C PHE A 664 -20.01 -26.51 -224.79
N GLY A 665 -20.13 -26.97 -226.05
CA GLY A 665 -20.02 -26.23 -227.32
C GLY A 665 -21.18 -25.25 -227.62
N ARG A 666 -21.11 -24.29 -228.57
CA ARG A 666 -20.22 -24.06 -229.74
C ARG A 666 -20.46 -25.01 -230.95
N VAL A 667 -21.64 -24.98 -231.59
CA VAL A 667 -21.92 -25.18 -233.05
C VAL A 667 -23.33 -24.61 -233.39
N ASP A 668 -23.41 -23.36 -233.86
CA ASP A 668 -24.30 -22.90 -234.94
C ASP A 668 -23.98 -21.43 -235.25
N GLY A 669 -23.81 -21.10 -236.52
CA GLY A 669 -23.59 -19.74 -237.01
C GLY A 669 -24.42 -19.50 -238.26
N PHE A 670 -25.37 -18.56 -238.21
CA PHE A 670 -26.07 -18.02 -239.39
C PHE A 670 -26.97 -16.83 -239.00
N PHE A 671 -26.43 -15.60 -238.92
CA PHE A 671 -27.04 -14.33 -239.39
C PHE A 671 -26.20 -13.10 -239.01
N GLN A 672 -25.82 -12.34 -240.04
CA GLN A 672 -25.25 -10.99 -240.00
C GLN A 672 -26.28 -9.93 -239.61
N ARG A 673 -25.84 -8.87 -238.91
CA ARG A 673 -25.92 -7.42 -239.23
C ARG A 673 -25.78 -6.58 -237.95
N VAL A 674 -24.71 -5.78 -237.78
CA VAL A 674 -24.42 -4.46 -238.38
C VAL A 674 -25.19 -3.32 -237.66
N ASP A 675 -24.45 -2.22 -237.46
CA ASP A 675 -24.76 -0.88 -236.93
C ASP A 675 -24.50 -0.64 -235.44
N LEU A 676 -23.79 0.40 -235.00
CA LEU A 676 -23.05 1.46 -235.69
C LEU A 676 -22.16 2.15 -234.65
N ALA A 677 -21.13 2.81 -235.15
CA ALA A 677 -20.30 3.76 -234.44
C ALA A 677 -21.07 4.99 -233.89
N THR A 678 -20.29 5.86 -233.25
CA THR A 678 -20.45 7.33 -233.05
C THR A 678 -21.35 7.85 -231.93
N HIS A 679 -20.70 8.40 -230.89
CA HIS A 679 -20.79 9.77 -230.30
C HIS A 679 -20.18 9.70 -228.88
N PHE A 680 -19.29 10.55 -228.37
CA PHE A 680 -19.07 12.01 -228.41
C PHE A 680 -20.22 12.84 -227.82
N LEU A 681 -19.88 13.67 -226.82
CA LEU A 681 -20.65 14.71 -226.09
C LEU A 681 -21.63 14.13 -225.05
N ASP A 682 -21.58 14.46 -223.76
CA ASP A 682 -21.30 15.71 -223.06
C ASP A 682 -21.37 15.41 -221.54
N LEU A 683 -20.85 16.16 -220.57
CA LEU A 683 -19.94 17.28 -220.47
C LEU A 683 -19.71 17.49 -218.95
N CYS A 684 -18.58 18.09 -218.63
CA CYS A 684 -18.12 18.59 -217.34
C CYS A 684 -19.12 19.46 -216.53
N ARG A 685 -18.97 19.42 -215.19
CA ARG A 685 -18.66 20.58 -214.29
C ARG A 685 -18.45 20.04 -212.86
N SER A 686 -17.22 19.97 -212.35
CA SER A 686 -16.51 21.00 -211.55
C SER A 686 -17.03 21.15 -210.10
N PRO A 687 -16.21 21.52 -209.08
CA PRO A 687 -14.82 21.96 -209.22
C PRO A 687 -13.84 21.38 -208.15
N THR A 688 -12.53 21.48 -208.42
CA THR A 688 -11.41 22.03 -207.59
C THR A 688 -11.37 21.88 -206.05
N PRO A 689 -10.21 22.11 -205.40
CA PRO A 689 -8.83 21.79 -205.80
C PRO A 689 -7.95 21.35 -204.60
N LEU A 690 -6.67 21.19 -204.93
CA LEU A 690 -5.47 21.50 -204.15
C LEU A 690 -4.66 20.31 -203.65
N LEU A 691 -3.48 20.25 -204.27
CA LEU A 691 -2.15 20.12 -203.66
C LEU A 691 -1.91 18.85 -202.84
N GLY A 692 -0.87 18.08 -203.12
CA GLY A 692 0.28 18.41 -203.92
C GLY A 692 1.48 17.63 -203.42
N ASP A 693 2.39 17.43 -204.36
CA ASP A 693 3.83 17.46 -204.13
C ASP A 693 4.48 16.35 -203.30
N ARG A 694 5.18 15.49 -204.05
CA ARG A 694 6.66 15.41 -204.10
C ARG A 694 7.30 14.11 -203.59
N LEU A 695 7.86 13.42 -204.58
CA LEU A 695 9.23 12.89 -204.66
C LEU A 695 9.60 11.55 -203.98
N ALA A 696 10.16 10.67 -204.85
CA ALA A 696 11.03 9.49 -204.63
C ALA A 696 10.34 8.13 -204.31
N LEU A 697 10.58 6.98 -204.97
CA LEU A 697 11.51 6.53 -206.02
C LEU A 697 10.93 5.25 -206.70
N ARG A 698 11.17 5.12 -208.02
CA ARG A 698 10.75 4.12 -209.06
C ARG A 698 11.01 2.63 -208.74
N ASP A 699 10.07 1.72 -209.05
CA ASP A 699 9.77 0.94 -210.29
C ASP A 699 10.67 -0.30 -210.53
N ASP A 700 10.00 -1.42 -210.84
CA ASP A 700 10.53 -2.67 -211.43
C ASP A 700 11.45 -3.49 -210.46
N VAL A 701 11.48 -4.83 -210.37
CA VAL A 701 11.04 -5.96 -211.20
C VAL A 701 11.62 -7.23 -210.53
N PHE A 702 10.91 -8.37 -210.66
CA PHE A 702 11.41 -9.76 -210.50
C PHE A 702 11.73 -10.23 -209.06
N GLY A 703 11.42 -11.46 -208.63
CA GLY A 703 11.30 -12.71 -209.37
C GLY A 703 12.52 -13.61 -209.08
N LEU A 704 12.24 -14.89 -208.81
CA LEU A 704 13.14 -16.06 -208.87
C LEU A 704 14.17 -16.24 -207.72
N VAL A 705 14.54 -17.41 -207.17
CA VAL A 705 14.25 -18.87 -207.32
C VAL A 705 15.31 -19.60 -206.42
N PHE A 706 15.20 -20.83 -205.85
CA PHE A 706 15.37 -22.20 -206.44
C PHE A 706 15.22 -23.31 -205.34
N GLU A 707 14.44 -24.38 -205.63
CA GLU A 707 14.44 -25.83 -205.21
C GLU A 707 14.60 -26.30 -203.74
N LEU A 708 14.08 -27.44 -203.20
CA LEU A 708 13.35 -28.68 -203.60
C LEU A 708 12.78 -29.22 -202.24
N LEU A 709 11.58 -29.80 -202.05
CA LEU A 709 10.66 -30.61 -202.86
C LEU A 709 9.20 -30.23 -202.59
#